data_AF-A0A919UNY7-F1
#
_entry.id   AF-A0A919UNY7-F1
#
_cell.length_a   1.000
_cell.length_b   1.000
_cell.length_c   1.000
_cell.angle_alpha   90.00
_cell.angle_beta   90.00
_cell.angle_gamma   90.00
#
_symmetry.space_group_name_H-M   'P 1'
#
loop_
_entity.id
_entity.type
_entity.pdbx_description
1 polymer ?
#
loop_
_entity_poly.entity_id
_entity_poly.type
_entity_poly.pdbx_seq_one_letter_code
_entity_poly.pdbx_strand_id
1 'polypeptide(L)'
;MAAVAWTGLGSPGGVLWARAGRDTSVIAVGTAGGHLHLRRRTEAGWRWERAGVPPTAEEVIDAALITTVDGVVPVVLGGDLKVWLHQAGEWVGLAGPAPEPGMPHFVEAGELAAGGSGQFRHTLVACSAGGRPWMRQGVDPDGVWFRITSDDDWIGLELDTAFASVAAGSPPQLHIFARVQDRETYQNRLRIGVLENSVWTWVDPGGPAPNGQGVVVVSAGSFRDGGGRLQACAILGTGDPTSISMVVGSGRDWRWVALGVPPDPRGAGAAVVAAKGPDPRPGDEPVIVARSGHELWTRTLTGAWRNLGTTPGDVAVVSPAGAYETAAGLWGAGVSWDSDLWTFESDGGGVRWEAHGSPGSLVSVVGSYTDAPEPETWDLPIAAYAIDEHGALWHSRVWGNPSDGFYDSSSSWISHGTPAPGVTCARGVGVHTVRGGSEQPAWAFVVGSDGRLWARTASADGRTWVDHGAPAGRSIKAGVPPVAGPIVHVLADDGRLWMRSRIGGEWRWTDRETPAGQLIFALVGAATLPASNVPVVVAVTGDGHLWASVPDGGGFRWTDLGTPNSAERIAAGIGVEAVPGSSALDIAVVGSPSGQVWTRRWTPGGAPGWTAHGRPGDARVRDAVGTMPDGTGCSVAVVGYDQQVWVTSSAGGGWTRWDPPSDGDTVTGGKAAFLLEALPCAVVLGKGRRLYVVTPRR
;
A
#
# COMPACT_ATOMS: atom_id res chain seq x y z
N MET A 1 30.82 6.46 5.28
CA MET A 1 29.69 5.56 4.96
C MET A 1 29.30 5.84 3.52
N ALA A 2 29.19 4.82 2.67
CA ALA A 2 28.56 5.03 1.37
C ALA A 2 27.11 5.42 1.63
N ALA A 3 26.63 6.50 1.01
CA ALA A 3 25.24 6.87 1.15
C ALA A 3 24.38 5.75 0.53
N VAL A 4 23.35 5.32 1.24
CA VAL A 4 22.40 4.30 0.76
C VAL A 4 21.06 5.00 0.55
N ALA A 5 20.32 4.62 -0.48
CA ALA A 5 18.96 5.11 -0.69
C ALA A 5 17.95 4.05 -0.24
N TRP A 6 16.95 4.50 0.51
CA TRP A 6 15.79 3.71 0.90
C TRP A 6 14.58 4.29 0.20
N THR A 7 14.06 3.53 -0.75
CA THR A 7 12.83 3.92 -1.47
C THR A 7 11.67 3.14 -0.87
N GLY A 8 10.71 3.87 -0.28
CA GLY A 8 9.50 3.28 0.29
C GLY A 8 8.57 2.81 -0.82
N LEU A 9 8.20 1.52 -0.79
CA LEU A 9 7.13 0.98 -1.64
C LEU A 9 5.78 0.96 -0.91
N GLY A 10 5.78 1.22 0.40
CA GLY A 10 4.58 1.23 1.23
C GLY A 10 4.05 -0.16 1.54
N SER A 11 2.73 -0.29 1.62
CA SER A 11 2.03 -1.57 1.82
C SER A 11 0.65 -1.52 1.14
N PRO A 12 0.05 -2.66 0.78
CA PRO A 12 -1.30 -2.69 0.20
C PRO A 12 -2.38 -2.17 1.17
N GLY A 13 -2.07 -2.11 2.46
CA GLY A 13 -2.96 -1.52 3.46
C GLY A 13 -2.70 -0.05 3.78
N GLY A 14 -1.67 0.56 3.18
CA GLY A 14 -1.40 1.99 3.35
C GLY A 14 -2.65 2.82 3.08
N VAL A 15 -3.02 3.68 4.00
CA VAL A 15 -4.25 4.47 3.95
C VAL A 15 -4.10 5.62 2.95
N LEU A 16 -4.97 5.67 1.95
CA LEU A 16 -5.01 6.77 0.96
C LEU A 16 -6.01 7.84 1.36
N TRP A 17 -7.17 7.44 1.86
CA TRP A 17 -8.22 8.33 2.35
C TRP A 17 -8.96 7.71 3.52
N ALA A 18 -9.61 8.57 4.32
CA ALA A 18 -10.44 8.17 5.44
C ALA A 18 -11.71 9.01 5.51
N ARG A 19 -12.81 8.40 5.97
CA ARG A 19 -14.13 9.02 6.15
C ARG A 19 -14.66 8.60 7.50
N ALA A 20 -14.82 9.55 8.41
CA ALA A 20 -15.26 9.26 9.77
C ALA A 20 -16.78 9.46 9.94
N GLY A 21 -17.40 8.55 10.69
CA GLY A 21 -18.81 8.64 11.05
C GLY A 21 -19.05 9.73 12.08
N ARG A 22 -20.22 10.36 12.05
CA ARG A 22 -20.61 11.42 12.99
C ARG A 22 -20.71 10.96 14.44
N ASP A 23 -20.85 9.66 14.67
CA ASP A 23 -20.90 9.06 16.00
C ASP A 23 -19.51 8.69 16.55
N THR A 24 -18.43 9.00 15.81
CA THR A 24 -17.03 8.69 16.15
C THR A 24 -16.74 7.19 16.35
N SER A 25 -17.67 6.31 15.97
CA SER A 25 -17.58 4.87 16.23
C SER A 25 -17.02 4.08 15.05
N VAL A 26 -17.10 4.64 13.84
CA VAL A 26 -16.64 4.00 12.59
C VAL A 26 -15.84 4.98 11.75
N ILE A 27 -14.74 4.50 11.17
CA ILE A 27 -14.00 5.19 10.12
C ILE A 27 -13.91 4.24 8.92
N ALA A 28 -14.39 4.66 7.76
CA ALA A 28 -14.16 3.99 6.49
C ALA A 28 -12.81 4.44 5.91
N VAL A 29 -12.06 3.49 5.37
CA VAL A 29 -10.68 3.67 4.96
C VAL A 29 -10.46 2.96 3.62
N GLY A 30 -10.03 3.71 2.61
CA GLY A 30 -9.52 3.15 1.35
C GLY A 30 -8.02 3.01 1.41
N THR A 31 -7.50 1.88 0.91
CA THR A 31 -6.08 1.55 0.98
C THR A 31 -5.41 1.53 -0.39
N ALA A 32 -4.08 1.58 -0.41
CA ALA A 32 -3.26 1.53 -1.63
C ALA A 32 -3.42 0.24 -2.45
N GLY A 33 -3.94 -0.83 -1.85
CA GLY A 33 -4.34 -2.06 -2.53
C GLY A 33 -5.78 -2.04 -3.06
N GLY A 34 -6.45 -0.89 -3.05
CA GLY A 34 -7.80 -0.69 -3.58
C GLY A 34 -8.93 -1.21 -2.69
N HIS A 35 -8.65 -1.64 -1.46
CA HIS A 35 -9.65 -2.27 -0.60
C HIS A 35 -10.31 -1.29 0.37
N LEU A 36 -11.59 -1.51 0.67
CA LEU A 36 -12.26 -0.89 1.81
C LEU A 36 -11.94 -1.65 3.11
N HIS A 37 -11.52 -0.89 4.11
CA HIS A 37 -11.43 -1.31 5.50
C HIS A 37 -12.29 -0.41 6.38
N LEU A 38 -12.84 -0.98 7.44
CA LEU A 38 -13.56 -0.27 8.49
C LEU A 38 -12.77 -0.34 9.79
N ARG A 39 -12.52 0.81 10.40
CA ARG A 39 -12.00 0.91 11.76
C ARG A 39 -13.19 1.15 12.69
N ARG A 40 -13.58 0.13 13.46
CA ARG A 40 -14.75 0.18 14.34
C ARG A 40 -14.35 0.19 15.81
N ARG A 41 -14.98 1.06 16.59
CA ARG A 41 -14.85 1.13 18.04
C ARG A 41 -15.75 0.09 18.70
N THR A 42 -15.20 -0.68 19.62
CA THR A 42 -15.90 -1.68 20.43
C THR A 42 -15.61 -1.44 21.91
N GLU A 43 -16.26 -2.18 22.81
CA GLU A 43 -15.94 -2.13 24.25
C GLU A 43 -14.47 -2.48 24.53
N ALA A 44 -13.86 -3.35 23.72
CA ALA A 44 -12.45 -3.74 23.82
C ALA A 44 -11.49 -2.75 23.14
N GLY A 45 -11.98 -1.62 22.63
CA GLY A 45 -11.21 -0.65 21.84
C GLY A 45 -11.46 -0.80 20.34
N TRP A 46 -10.53 -0.27 19.55
CA TRP A 46 -10.68 -0.20 18.10
C TRP A 46 -10.23 -1.49 17.39
N ARG A 47 -11.01 -1.94 16.40
CA ARG A 47 -10.70 -3.11 15.56
C ARG A 47 -10.74 -2.77 14.07
N TRP A 48 -9.86 -3.40 13.30
CA TRP A 48 -9.91 -3.38 11.85
C TRP A 48 -10.85 -4.48 11.34
N GLU A 49 -11.67 -4.15 10.35
CA GLU A 49 -12.57 -5.05 9.65
C GLU A 49 -12.33 -4.86 8.15
N ARG A 50 -12.09 -5.95 7.41
CA ARG A 50 -11.88 -5.90 5.97
C ARG A 50 -13.21 -6.12 5.26
N ALA A 51 -13.69 -5.11 4.53
CA ALA A 51 -14.85 -5.23 3.65
C ALA A 51 -14.45 -5.70 2.24
N GLY A 52 -13.21 -5.42 1.82
CA GLY A 52 -12.67 -5.84 0.53
C GLY A 52 -13.09 -4.91 -0.60
N VAL A 53 -13.34 -5.46 -1.79
CA VAL A 53 -13.72 -4.72 -3.00
C VAL A 53 -15.11 -5.17 -3.45
N PRO A 54 -15.95 -4.26 -3.97
CA PRO A 54 -17.23 -4.64 -4.57
C PRO A 54 -17.09 -5.64 -5.73
N PRO A 55 -18.09 -6.49 -6.00
CA PRO A 55 -17.99 -7.62 -6.93
C PRO A 55 -17.55 -7.32 -8.38
N THR A 56 -17.81 -6.12 -8.90
CA THR A 56 -17.41 -5.75 -10.28
C THR A 56 -16.39 -4.62 -10.35
N ALA A 57 -15.86 -4.19 -9.20
CA ALA A 57 -14.84 -3.18 -9.13
C ALA A 57 -13.47 -3.83 -8.87
N GLU A 58 -12.40 -3.20 -9.36
CA GLU A 58 -11.02 -3.60 -9.04
C GLU A 58 -10.50 -2.90 -7.78
N GLU A 59 -11.10 -1.75 -7.45
CA GLU A 59 -10.77 -0.95 -6.27
C GLU A 59 -11.96 -0.16 -5.74
N VAL A 60 -11.80 0.45 -4.57
CA VAL A 60 -12.72 1.42 -3.99
C VAL A 60 -12.10 2.81 -4.07
N ILE A 61 -12.74 3.70 -4.83
CA ILE A 61 -12.26 5.07 -5.08
C ILE A 61 -12.57 5.96 -3.88
N ASP A 62 -13.81 5.92 -3.38
CA ASP A 62 -14.28 6.75 -2.27
C ASP A 62 -15.43 6.08 -1.51
N ALA A 63 -15.77 6.61 -0.33
CA ALA A 63 -16.91 6.19 0.45
C ALA A 63 -17.63 7.34 1.16
N ALA A 64 -18.91 7.13 1.42
CA ALA A 64 -19.69 7.90 2.36
C ALA A 64 -20.20 6.99 3.48
N LEU A 65 -20.26 7.51 4.71
CA LEU A 65 -20.86 6.81 5.84
C LEU A 65 -22.28 7.32 6.07
N ILE A 66 -23.25 6.40 6.07
CA ILE A 66 -24.65 6.70 6.37
C ILE A 66 -25.10 5.98 7.63
N THR A 67 -26.06 6.56 8.34
CA THR A 67 -26.67 5.95 9.52
C THR A 67 -27.99 5.30 9.14
N THR A 68 -28.09 3.99 9.27
CA THR A 68 -29.33 3.23 9.10
C THR A 68 -29.88 2.79 10.46
N VAL A 69 -31.02 2.09 10.45
CA VAL A 69 -31.59 1.46 11.66
C VAL A 69 -30.65 0.44 12.30
N ASP A 70 -29.75 -0.16 11.50
CA ASP A 70 -28.80 -1.19 11.94
C ASP A 70 -27.42 -0.60 12.31
N GLY A 71 -27.27 0.73 12.25
CA GLY A 71 -26.07 1.46 12.61
C GLY A 71 -25.38 2.15 11.43
N VAL A 72 -24.10 2.49 11.60
CA VAL A 72 -23.32 3.18 10.56
C VAL A 72 -22.78 2.16 9.55
N VAL A 73 -23.16 2.37 8.29
CA VAL A 73 -22.78 1.54 7.14
C VAL A 73 -22.12 2.39 6.05
N PRO A 74 -21.10 1.86 5.37
CA PRO A 74 -20.49 2.53 4.23
C PRO A 74 -21.29 2.29 2.94
N VAL A 75 -21.40 3.36 2.16
CA VAL A 75 -21.70 3.32 0.73
C VAL A 75 -20.41 3.70 0.02
N VAL A 76 -20.05 2.97 -1.03
CA VAL A 76 -18.79 3.17 -1.75
C VAL A 76 -19.00 3.42 -3.22
N LEU A 77 -18.06 4.14 -3.82
CA LEU A 77 -17.88 4.21 -5.26
C LEU A 77 -16.74 3.26 -5.65
N GLY A 78 -17.04 2.27 -6.49
CA GLY A 78 -16.04 1.35 -7.04
C GLY A 78 -15.26 1.97 -8.20
N GLY A 79 -14.13 1.38 -8.55
CA GLY A 79 -13.34 1.69 -9.76
C GLY A 79 -14.13 1.55 -11.07
N ASP A 80 -15.21 0.78 -11.06
CA ASP A 80 -16.17 0.65 -12.17
C ASP A 80 -17.23 1.77 -12.18
N LEU A 81 -17.08 2.77 -11.30
CA LEU A 81 -17.98 3.89 -11.07
C LEU A 81 -19.41 3.51 -10.70
N LYS A 82 -19.60 2.27 -10.22
CA LYS A 82 -20.87 1.86 -9.61
C LYS A 82 -20.83 2.14 -8.12
N VAL A 83 -22.01 2.40 -7.58
CA VAL A 83 -22.21 2.65 -6.16
C VAL A 83 -22.70 1.39 -5.49
N TRP A 84 -22.11 1.07 -4.34
CA TRP A 84 -22.39 -0.15 -3.60
C TRP A 84 -22.63 0.17 -2.13
N LEU A 85 -23.61 -0.47 -1.52
CA LEU A 85 -23.81 -0.47 -0.07
C LEU A 85 -23.15 -1.72 0.51
N HIS A 86 -22.38 -1.58 1.59
CA HIS A 86 -21.87 -2.73 2.33
C HIS A 86 -22.57 -2.83 3.68
N GLN A 87 -23.42 -3.85 3.81
CA GLN A 87 -24.24 -4.09 4.98
C GLN A 87 -24.19 -5.56 5.36
N ALA A 88 -24.03 -5.84 6.66
CA ALA A 88 -23.97 -7.20 7.19
C ALA A 88 -22.90 -8.12 6.53
N GLY A 89 -21.80 -7.53 6.02
CA GLY A 89 -20.73 -8.27 5.34
C GLY A 89 -21.00 -8.58 3.87
N GLU A 90 -22.07 -8.05 3.30
CA GLU A 90 -22.45 -8.26 1.90
C GLU A 90 -22.46 -6.96 1.10
N TRP A 91 -22.18 -7.06 -0.19
CA TRP A 91 -22.25 -5.96 -1.14
C TRP A 91 -23.59 -5.94 -1.85
N VAL A 92 -24.32 -4.84 -1.73
CA VAL A 92 -25.58 -4.58 -2.41
C VAL A 92 -25.36 -3.50 -3.47
N GLY A 93 -25.55 -3.85 -4.74
CA GLY A 93 -25.39 -2.92 -5.84
C GLY A 93 -26.50 -1.88 -5.86
N LEU A 94 -26.11 -0.60 -5.91
CA LEU A 94 -27.03 0.54 -6.06
C LEU A 94 -26.96 1.12 -7.48
N ALA A 95 -26.49 0.33 -8.46
CA ALA A 95 -26.13 0.82 -9.80
C ALA A 95 -25.14 2.01 -9.77
N GLY A 96 -24.80 2.56 -10.92
CA GLY A 96 -23.95 3.74 -11.01
C GLY A 96 -24.60 4.83 -11.86
N PRO A 97 -24.05 6.06 -11.86
CA PRO A 97 -24.26 7.02 -12.92
C PRO A 97 -24.14 6.33 -14.29
N ALA A 98 -25.06 6.59 -15.21
CA ALA A 98 -24.96 6.01 -16.55
C ALA A 98 -23.67 6.52 -17.23
N PRO A 99 -22.90 5.65 -17.89
CA PRO A 99 -21.73 6.10 -18.65
C PRO A 99 -22.19 7.03 -19.79
N GLU A 100 -21.48 8.14 -19.96
CA GLU A 100 -21.77 9.10 -21.02
C GLU A 100 -21.10 8.65 -22.33
N PRO A 101 -21.86 8.35 -23.40
CA PRO A 101 -21.28 7.85 -24.64
C PRO A 101 -20.29 8.85 -25.25
N GLY A 102 -19.07 8.37 -25.56
CA GLY A 102 -18.06 9.16 -26.27
C GLY A 102 -17.23 10.12 -25.41
N MET A 103 -17.41 10.14 -24.09
CA MET A 103 -16.57 10.92 -23.19
C MET A 103 -15.36 10.11 -22.71
N PRO A 104 -14.13 10.68 -22.71
CA PRO A 104 -12.99 10.02 -22.08
C PRO A 104 -13.20 9.91 -20.58
N HIS A 105 -12.64 8.86 -19.97
CA HIS A 105 -12.61 8.70 -18.52
C HIS A 105 -11.64 9.72 -17.94
N PHE A 106 -12.12 10.63 -17.09
CA PHE A 106 -11.26 11.53 -16.32
C PHE A 106 -10.92 10.87 -14.99
N VAL A 107 -9.65 10.53 -14.77
CA VAL A 107 -9.16 9.85 -13.55
C VAL A 107 -9.48 10.64 -12.27
N GLU A 108 -9.63 11.95 -12.38
CA GLU A 108 -9.94 12.85 -11.26
C GLU A 108 -11.44 12.92 -10.91
N ALA A 109 -12.32 12.22 -11.63
CA ALA A 109 -13.75 12.18 -11.34
C ALA A 109 -14.10 10.91 -10.54
N GLY A 110 -14.56 11.05 -9.29
CA GLY A 110 -14.89 9.86 -8.49
C GLY A 110 -15.17 10.09 -7.01
N GLU A 111 -15.92 11.12 -6.64
CA GLU A 111 -16.32 11.33 -5.24
C GLU A 111 -17.76 10.91 -4.96
N LEU A 112 -18.00 10.49 -3.72
CA LEU A 112 -19.30 10.11 -3.20
C LEU A 112 -19.62 10.91 -1.94
N ALA A 113 -20.67 11.73 -2.01
CA ALA A 113 -21.20 12.44 -0.86
C ALA A 113 -22.59 11.90 -0.46
N ALA A 114 -22.89 11.94 0.83
CA ALA A 114 -24.20 11.56 1.35
C ALA A 114 -24.76 12.62 2.32
N GLY A 115 -26.02 13.00 2.08
CA GLY A 115 -26.80 13.86 2.97
C GLY A 115 -28.01 13.13 3.55
N GLY A 116 -28.26 13.28 4.85
CA GLY A 116 -29.48 12.75 5.49
C GLY A 116 -30.01 13.69 6.58
N SER A 117 -31.34 13.80 6.68
CA SER A 117 -32.03 14.53 7.76
C SER A 117 -33.18 13.69 8.33
N GLY A 118 -33.02 13.18 9.56
CA GLY A 118 -34.08 12.46 10.26
C GLY A 118 -34.64 11.23 9.52
N GLN A 119 -35.96 11.01 9.63
CA GLN A 119 -36.70 9.83 9.15
C GLN A 119 -36.84 9.69 7.61
N PHE A 120 -36.11 10.48 6.79
CA PHE A 120 -36.21 10.44 5.32
C PHE A 120 -34.91 10.02 4.61
N ARG A 121 -35.11 9.46 3.41
CA ARG A 121 -34.17 8.77 2.51
C ARG A 121 -32.83 9.52 2.35
N HIS A 122 -31.71 8.82 2.59
CA HIS A 122 -30.36 9.34 2.31
C HIS A 122 -30.25 9.81 0.86
N THR A 123 -29.74 11.01 0.62
CA THR A 123 -29.38 11.46 -0.74
C THR A 123 -27.93 11.11 -1.00
N LEU A 124 -27.67 10.35 -2.05
CA LEU A 124 -26.33 10.06 -2.55
C LEU A 124 -26.03 10.95 -3.75
N VAL A 125 -24.82 11.48 -3.83
CA VAL A 125 -24.33 12.27 -4.97
C VAL A 125 -22.99 11.69 -5.40
N ALA A 126 -22.85 11.40 -6.69
CA ALA A 126 -21.63 10.82 -7.27
C ALA A 126 -21.32 11.44 -8.64
N CYS A 127 -20.04 11.48 -9.02
CA CYS A 127 -19.63 11.88 -10.37
C CYS A 127 -19.61 10.68 -11.35
N SER A 128 -20.00 10.91 -12.60
CA SER A 128 -19.78 9.97 -13.71
C SER A 128 -18.33 10.02 -14.21
N ALA A 129 -17.93 9.09 -15.10
CA ALA A 129 -16.61 9.08 -15.76
C ALA A 129 -16.28 10.40 -16.47
N GLY A 130 -17.31 11.09 -16.98
CA GLY A 130 -17.20 12.39 -17.63
C GLY A 130 -17.10 13.57 -16.65
N GLY A 131 -17.06 13.30 -15.34
CA GLY A 131 -17.08 14.30 -14.28
C GLY A 131 -18.44 14.97 -14.09
N ARG A 132 -19.56 14.34 -14.49
CA ARG A 132 -20.89 14.94 -14.29
C ARG A 132 -21.50 14.48 -12.98
N PRO A 133 -22.11 15.37 -12.19
CA PRO A 133 -22.77 15.01 -10.95
C PRO A 133 -24.13 14.36 -11.20
N TRP A 134 -24.34 13.21 -10.56
CA TRP A 134 -25.59 12.47 -10.51
C TRP A 134 -26.02 12.32 -9.06
N MET A 135 -27.30 12.11 -8.86
CA MET A 135 -27.83 11.89 -7.52
C MET A 135 -28.91 10.82 -7.48
N ARG A 136 -29.09 10.25 -6.30
CA ARG A 136 -30.07 9.20 -6.00
C ARG A 136 -30.69 9.46 -4.64
N GLN A 137 -31.98 9.13 -4.51
CA GLN A 137 -32.70 9.17 -3.25
C GLN A 137 -32.84 7.76 -2.67
N GLY A 138 -32.27 7.54 -1.49
CA GLY A 138 -32.28 6.30 -0.74
C GLY A 138 -31.20 5.29 -1.17
N VAL A 139 -31.14 4.20 -0.40
CA VAL A 139 -30.26 3.04 -0.65
C VAL A 139 -31.04 1.79 -1.05
N ASP A 140 -32.31 1.94 -1.40
CA ASP A 140 -33.12 0.88 -2.00
C ASP A 140 -32.48 0.49 -3.34
N PRO A 141 -32.12 -0.79 -3.63
CA PRO A 141 -31.47 -1.22 -4.86
C PRO A 141 -32.18 -0.76 -6.15
N ASP A 142 -33.51 -0.70 -6.14
CA ASP A 142 -34.33 -0.31 -7.30
C ASP A 142 -34.43 1.21 -7.49
N GLY A 143 -33.75 1.99 -6.64
CA GLY A 143 -33.63 3.44 -6.78
C GLY A 143 -33.00 3.85 -8.12
N VAL A 144 -33.38 5.03 -8.59
CA VAL A 144 -32.92 5.58 -9.88
C VAL A 144 -31.92 6.70 -9.64
N TRP A 145 -30.84 6.68 -10.41
CA TRP A 145 -29.90 7.79 -10.53
C TRP A 145 -30.43 8.81 -11.53
N PHE A 146 -30.40 10.08 -11.16
CA PHE A 146 -30.76 11.18 -12.04
C PHE A 146 -29.61 12.17 -12.16
N ARG A 147 -29.34 12.59 -13.40
CA ARG A 147 -28.33 13.60 -13.70
C ARG A 147 -28.78 14.94 -13.13
N ILE A 148 -27.88 15.64 -12.46
CA ILE A 148 -28.10 17.04 -12.11
C ILE A 148 -27.72 17.86 -13.34
N THR A 149 -28.70 18.53 -13.96
CA THR A 149 -28.47 19.34 -15.15
C THR A 149 -27.34 20.32 -14.90
N SER A 150 -26.27 20.23 -15.68
CA SER A 150 -25.09 21.09 -15.62
C SER A 150 -24.79 21.64 -17.01
N ASP A 151 -24.18 22.82 -17.08
CA ASP A 151 -23.58 23.31 -18.32
C ASP A 151 -22.50 22.33 -18.81
N ASP A 152 -22.30 22.26 -20.13
CA ASP A 152 -21.47 21.22 -20.72
C ASP A 152 -19.95 21.48 -20.62
N ASP A 153 -19.54 22.59 -20.02
CA ASP A 153 -18.18 23.15 -20.04
C ASP A 153 -17.28 22.74 -18.86
N TRP A 154 -17.80 22.10 -17.80
CA TRP A 154 -16.98 21.74 -16.63
C TRP A 154 -17.08 20.28 -16.14
N ILE A 155 -16.03 19.79 -15.48
CA ILE A 155 -15.99 18.50 -14.78
C ILE A 155 -15.98 18.70 -13.27
N GLY A 156 -16.73 17.90 -12.53
CA GLY A 156 -16.71 17.85 -11.07
C GLY A 156 -15.54 16.99 -10.60
N LEU A 157 -14.67 17.58 -9.78
CA LEU A 157 -13.50 16.95 -9.19
C LEU A 157 -13.77 16.49 -7.76
N GLU A 158 -14.43 17.33 -6.96
CA GLU A 158 -14.77 17.05 -5.57
C GLU A 158 -16.22 17.42 -5.26
N LEU A 159 -16.86 16.68 -4.38
CA LEU A 159 -18.25 16.79 -3.96
C LEU A 159 -18.37 16.72 -2.43
N ASP A 160 -19.11 17.65 -1.85
CA ASP A 160 -19.59 17.52 -0.48
C ASP A 160 -21.02 18.06 -0.35
N THR A 161 -21.68 17.76 0.76
CA THR A 161 -23.07 18.19 0.99
C THR A 161 -23.26 18.79 2.36
N ALA A 162 -24.12 19.80 2.42
CA ALA A 162 -24.56 20.37 3.68
C ALA A 162 -26.04 20.76 3.62
N PHE A 163 -26.64 20.96 4.79
CA PHE A 163 -28.01 21.43 4.90
C PHE A 163 -28.07 22.92 5.23
N ALA A 164 -29.04 23.62 4.65
CA ALA A 164 -29.36 24.99 5.01
C ALA A 164 -30.86 25.25 4.94
N SER A 165 -31.38 26.20 5.72
CA SER A 165 -32.78 26.60 5.73
C SER A 165 -32.95 27.96 5.08
N VAL A 166 -33.94 28.11 4.17
CA VAL A 166 -34.23 29.37 3.48
C VAL A 166 -34.63 30.50 4.45
N ALA A 167 -35.25 30.15 5.58
CA ALA A 167 -35.51 31.07 6.68
C ALA A 167 -35.37 30.35 8.04
N ALA A 168 -35.32 31.13 9.14
CA ALA A 168 -35.31 30.56 10.48
C ALA A 168 -36.58 29.72 10.72
N GLY A 169 -36.40 28.52 11.27
CA GLY A 169 -37.49 27.56 11.50
C GLY A 169 -38.00 26.82 10.25
N SER A 170 -37.53 27.15 9.04
CA SER A 170 -37.88 26.40 7.84
C SER A 170 -37.17 25.03 7.79
N PRO A 171 -37.79 24.00 7.16
CA PRO A 171 -37.16 22.71 6.97
C PRO A 171 -35.78 22.84 6.29
N PRO A 172 -34.75 22.13 6.77
CA PRO A 172 -33.45 22.10 6.13
C PRO A 172 -33.54 21.52 4.71
N GLN A 173 -32.85 22.16 3.77
CA GLN A 173 -32.70 21.75 2.39
C GLN A 173 -31.25 21.35 2.12
N LEU A 174 -31.08 20.26 1.36
CA LEU A 174 -29.76 19.80 0.96
C LEU A 174 -29.16 20.76 -0.08
N HIS A 175 -27.88 21.06 0.09
CA HIS A 175 -27.04 21.79 -0.83
C HIS A 175 -25.85 20.90 -1.21
N ILE A 176 -25.46 20.94 -2.47
CA ILE A 176 -24.34 20.17 -3.00
C ILE A 176 -23.23 21.16 -3.36
N PHE A 177 -22.04 20.96 -2.82
CA PHE A 177 -20.87 21.77 -3.14
C PHE A 177 -20.00 20.96 -4.08
N ALA A 178 -19.64 21.55 -5.23
CA ALA A 178 -18.79 20.90 -6.20
C ALA A 178 -17.58 21.78 -6.51
N ARG A 179 -16.38 21.24 -6.30
CA ARG A 179 -15.17 21.75 -6.96
C ARG A 179 -15.24 21.32 -8.40
N VAL A 180 -15.23 22.26 -9.31
CA VAL A 180 -15.31 21.99 -10.73
C VAL A 180 -14.09 22.53 -11.46
N GLN A 181 -13.70 21.87 -12.53
CA GLN A 181 -12.69 22.37 -13.46
C GLN A 181 -13.32 22.62 -14.82
N ASP A 182 -13.11 23.81 -15.34
CA ASP A 182 -13.49 24.18 -16.70
C ASP A 182 -12.65 23.38 -17.71
N ARG A 183 -13.29 22.73 -18.69
CA ARG A 183 -12.62 21.81 -19.62
C ARG A 183 -11.70 22.51 -20.62
N GLU A 184 -11.98 23.76 -20.96
CA GLU A 184 -11.21 24.49 -21.97
C GLU A 184 -10.03 25.23 -21.32
N THR A 185 -10.29 25.86 -20.18
CA THR A 185 -9.34 26.73 -19.50
C THR A 185 -8.61 26.07 -18.33
N TYR A 186 -9.04 24.88 -17.92
CA TYR A 186 -8.54 24.15 -16.74
C TYR A 186 -8.67 24.94 -15.43
N GLN A 187 -9.50 26.00 -15.41
CA GLN A 187 -9.71 26.82 -14.23
C GLN A 187 -10.61 26.10 -13.22
N ASN A 188 -10.16 26.06 -11.97
CA ASN A 188 -10.94 25.52 -10.87
C ASN A 188 -11.94 26.57 -10.35
N ARG A 189 -13.21 26.17 -10.17
CA ARG A 189 -14.29 27.00 -9.62
C ARG A 189 -15.10 26.22 -8.59
N LEU A 190 -15.91 26.95 -7.82
CA LEU A 190 -16.92 26.36 -6.95
C LEU A 190 -18.29 26.50 -7.60
N ARG A 191 -19.07 25.41 -7.61
CA ARG A 191 -20.50 25.44 -7.96
C ARG A 191 -21.31 24.91 -6.78
N ILE A 192 -22.50 25.49 -6.58
CA ILE A 192 -23.41 25.06 -5.52
C ILE A 192 -24.72 24.59 -6.15
N GLY A 193 -25.07 23.34 -5.94
CA GLY A 193 -26.34 22.75 -6.33
C GLY A 193 -27.41 23.10 -5.30
N VAL A 194 -28.49 23.73 -5.75
CA VAL A 194 -29.64 24.12 -4.94
C VAL A 194 -30.92 23.50 -5.50
N LEU A 195 -31.83 23.11 -4.62
CA LEU A 195 -33.14 22.58 -5.01
C LEU A 195 -34.18 23.71 -5.04
N GLU A 196 -34.63 24.08 -6.24
CA GLU A 196 -35.61 25.14 -6.45
C GLU A 196 -36.79 24.61 -7.27
N ASN A 197 -38.02 24.78 -6.76
CA ASN A 197 -39.23 24.31 -7.46
C ASN A 197 -39.18 22.83 -7.88
N SER A 198 -38.58 21.97 -7.05
CA SER A 198 -38.33 20.55 -7.32
C SER A 198 -37.34 20.25 -8.45
N VAL A 199 -36.54 21.25 -8.87
CA VAL A 199 -35.49 21.12 -9.87
C VAL A 199 -34.15 21.50 -9.26
N TRP A 200 -33.14 20.66 -9.46
CA TRP A 200 -31.77 20.98 -9.06
C TRP A 200 -31.13 21.93 -10.07
N THR A 201 -30.55 23.01 -9.57
CA THR A 201 -29.87 24.02 -10.37
C THR A 201 -28.50 24.32 -9.78
N TRP A 202 -27.47 24.45 -10.62
CA TRP A 202 -26.16 24.94 -10.20
C TRP A 202 -26.14 26.46 -10.17
N VAL A 203 -25.68 27.04 -9.07
CA VAL A 203 -25.47 28.48 -8.93
C VAL A 203 -24.00 28.78 -8.67
N ASP A 204 -23.61 29.97 -9.09
CA ASP A 204 -22.32 30.57 -8.73
C ASP A 204 -22.47 31.27 -7.37
N PRO A 205 -21.56 31.06 -6.40
CA PRO A 205 -21.58 31.80 -5.15
C PRO A 205 -21.32 33.31 -5.30
N GLY A 206 -20.92 33.77 -6.50
CA GLY A 206 -20.74 35.16 -6.88
C GLY A 206 -19.33 35.68 -6.55
N GLY A 207 -18.68 36.29 -7.56
CA GLY A 207 -17.33 36.85 -7.44
C GLY A 207 -16.22 35.81 -7.26
N PRO A 208 -14.95 36.18 -7.51
CA PRO A 208 -13.82 35.27 -7.23
C PRO A 208 -13.64 35.10 -5.72
N ALA A 209 -13.15 33.94 -5.30
CA ALA A 209 -12.76 33.71 -3.91
C ALA A 209 -11.75 34.79 -3.45
N PRO A 210 -11.80 35.23 -2.17
CA PRO A 210 -11.01 36.37 -1.68
C PRO A 210 -9.50 36.29 -1.94
N ASN A 211 -8.92 35.10 -2.01
CA ASN A 211 -7.48 34.90 -2.16
C ASN A 211 -7.09 34.29 -3.53
N GLY A 212 -7.95 34.39 -4.55
CA GLY A 212 -7.65 33.96 -5.91
C GLY A 212 -8.19 32.57 -6.29
N GLN A 213 -7.93 32.17 -7.54
CA GLN A 213 -8.46 30.95 -8.17
C GLN A 213 -7.42 29.83 -8.09
N GLY A 214 -7.67 28.83 -7.25
CA GLY A 214 -6.76 27.71 -7.02
C GLY A 214 -7.33 26.82 -5.94
N VAL A 215 -8.50 26.22 -6.21
CA VAL A 215 -9.24 25.39 -5.24
C VAL A 215 -8.50 24.08 -5.04
N VAL A 216 -8.19 23.75 -3.79
CA VAL A 216 -7.45 22.51 -3.44
C VAL A 216 -8.29 21.50 -2.66
N VAL A 217 -9.32 21.94 -1.94
CA VAL A 217 -10.16 21.07 -1.08
C VAL A 217 -11.56 21.66 -0.97
N VAL A 218 -12.61 20.84 -1.06
CA VAL A 218 -13.98 21.15 -0.63
C VAL A 218 -14.35 20.29 0.57
N SER A 219 -14.63 20.96 1.69
CA SER A 219 -15.31 20.34 2.83
C SER A 219 -16.45 21.25 3.26
N ALA A 220 -17.63 20.68 3.43
CA ALA A 220 -18.87 21.36 3.69
C ALA A 220 -19.46 20.98 5.05
N GLY A 221 -20.26 21.89 5.60
CA GLY A 221 -20.91 21.69 6.88
C GLY A 221 -22.09 22.63 7.07
N SER A 222 -22.81 22.41 8.16
CA SER A 222 -23.97 23.22 8.54
C SER A 222 -23.81 23.78 9.93
N PHE A 223 -24.27 25.00 10.15
CA PHE A 223 -24.32 25.64 11.47
C PHE A 223 -25.55 26.54 11.59
N ARG A 224 -25.95 26.91 12.81
CA ARG A 224 -27.04 27.88 13.02
C ARG A 224 -26.49 29.25 13.35
N ASP A 225 -26.90 30.25 12.58
CA ASP A 225 -26.57 31.63 12.90
C ASP A 225 -27.25 32.10 14.20
N GLY A 226 -26.92 33.32 14.66
CA GLY A 226 -27.51 33.90 15.88
C GLY A 226 -29.03 34.10 15.80
N GLY A 227 -29.62 34.09 14.59
CA GLY A 227 -31.06 34.13 14.36
C GLY A 227 -31.72 32.74 14.34
N GLY A 228 -30.96 31.66 14.53
CA GLY A 228 -31.44 30.28 14.50
C GLY A 228 -31.65 29.71 13.09
N ARG A 229 -31.32 30.46 12.03
CA ARG A 229 -31.38 29.97 10.64
C ARG A 229 -30.20 29.02 10.41
N LEU A 230 -30.49 27.85 9.86
CA LEU A 230 -29.45 26.90 9.46
C LEU A 230 -28.77 27.42 8.18
N GLN A 231 -27.47 27.63 8.24
CA GLN A 231 -26.61 28.02 7.12
C GLN A 231 -25.77 26.83 6.69
N ALA A 232 -25.50 26.73 5.39
CA ALA A 232 -24.47 25.86 4.86
C ALA A 232 -23.19 26.66 4.67
N CYS A 233 -22.05 25.99 4.80
CA CYS A 233 -20.76 26.54 4.45
C CYS A 233 -19.89 25.51 3.76
N ALA A 234 -18.95 25.97 2.95
CA ALA A 234 -17.86 25.15 2.43
C ALA A 234 -16.55 25.93 2.46
N ILE A 235 -15.46 25.25 2.76
CA ILE A 235 -14.10 25.82 2.72
C ILE A 235 -13.38 25.45 1.44
N LEU A 236 -12.45 26.32 1.04
CA LEU A 236 -11.62 26.21 -0.15
C LEU A 236 -10.20 26.67 0.17
N GLY A 237 -9.19 25.86 -0.17
CA GLY A 237 -7.81 26.35 -0.28
C GLY A 237 -7.69 27.26 -1.50
N THR A 238 -7.00 28.40 -1.38
CA THR A 238 -6.87 29.43 -2.44
C THR A 238 -5.55 30.19 -2.30
N GLY A 239 -4.90 30.53 -3.43
CA GLY A 239 -3.68 31.34 -3.46
C GLY A 239 -2.38 30.58 -3.19
N ASP A 240 -1.25 31.30 -3.21
CA ASP A 240 0.11 30.81 -2.94
C ASP A 240 0.87 31.79 -2.00
N PRO A 241 1.21 31.40 -0.76
CA PRO A 241 0.92 30.11 -0.13
C PRO A 241 -0.58 29.90 0.09
N THR A 242 -1.02 28.65 0.19
CA THR A 242 -2.45 28.31 0.25
C THR A 242 -3.14 28.86 1.51
N SER A 243 -4.10 29.75 1.28
CA SER A 243 -4.96 30.41 2.27
C SER A 243 -6.37 29.83 2.23
N ILE A 244 -7.07 29.81 3.37
CA ILE A 244 -8.41 29.24 3.44
C ILE A 244 -9.46 30.34 3.21
N SER A 245 -10.33 30.10 2.24
CA SER A 245 -11.56 30.87 1.99
C SER A 245 -12.76 30.03 2.40
N MET A 246 -13.85 30.67 2.82
CA MET A 246 -15.11 30.00 3.11
C MET A 246 -16.24 30.69 2.37
N VAL A 247 -17.15 29.92 1.79
CA VAL A 247 -18.46 30.40 1.35
C VAL A 247 -19.49 30.03 2.40
N VAL A 248 -20.39 30.96 2.73
CA VAL A 248 -21.47 30.76 3.70
C VAL A 248 -22.78 31.25 3.10
N GLY A 249 -23.85 30.50 3.25
CA GLY A 249 -25.14 30.91 2.73
C GLY A 249 -26.24 29.86 2.78
N SER A 250 -27.31 30.18 2.05
CA SER A 250 -28.49 29.34 1.90
C SER A 250 -29.30 29.79 0.67
N GLY A 251 -29.82 28.84 -0.10
CA GLY A 251 -30.55 29.15 -1.32
C GLY A 251 -29.63 29.84 -2.33
N ARG A 252 -29.96 31.07 -2.75
CA ARG A 252 -29.09 31.88 -3.63
C ARG A 252 -28.27 32.95 -2.90
N ASP A 253 -28.42 33.05 -1.59
CA ASP A 253 -27.74 34.07 -0.78
C ASP A 253 -26.41 33.53 -0.29
N TRP A 254 -25.35 33.74 -1.06
CA TRP A 254 -23.99 33.31 -0.73
C TRP A 254 -23.06 34.49 -0.49
N ARG A 255 -22.15 34.33 0.45
CA ARG A 255 -21.08 35.29 0.71
C ARG A 255 -19.76 34.59 0.94
N TRP A 256 -18.70 35.22 0.43
CA TRP A 256 -17.34 34.83 0.70
C TRP A 256 -16.83 35.43 2.01
N VAL A 257 -16.04 34.65 2.73
CA VAL A 257 -15.34 35.03 3.94
C VAL A 257 -13.89 34.57 3.82
N ALA A 258 -12.94 35.48 4.06
CA ALA A 258 -11.52 35.14 4.11
C ALA A 258 -11.17 34.62 5.50
N LEU A 259 -10.75 33.36 5.60
CA LEU A 259 -10.24 32.76 6.84
C LEU A 259 -8.71 32.87 6.95
N GLY A 260 -8.04 33.33 5.90
CA GLY A 260 -6.61 33.57 5.91
C GLY A 260 -5.78 32.29 6.03
N VAL A 261 -4.50 32.47 6.35
CA VAL A 261 -3.52 31.39 6.45
C VAL A 261 -3.30 31.05 7.93
N PRO A 262 -3.21 29.75 8.30
CA PRO A 262 -2.61 29.38 9.57
C PRO A 262 -1.22 30.03 9.75
N PRO A 263 -0.77 30.34 10.98
CA PRO A 263 0.55 30.93 11.25
C PRO A 263 1.78 30.06 10.90
N ASP A 264 1.93 29.66 9.64
CA ASP A 264 3.09 28.96 9.06
C ASP A 264 3.32 29.44 7.61
N PRO A 265 4.58 29.66 7.19
CA PRO A 265 4.89 30.27 5.89
C PRO A 265 4.55 29.40 4.68
N ARG A 266 4.32 28.09 4.83
CA ARG A 266 4.01 27.17 3.73
C ARG A 266 2.53 27.16 3.36
N GLY A 267 1.68 27.70 4.24
CA GLY A 267 0.23 27.69 4.07
C GLY A 267 -0.43 26.34 4.38
N ALA A 268 -1.76 26.34 4.32
CA ALA A 268 -2.56 25.17 4.62
C ALA A 268 -2.50 24.18 3.45
N GLY A 269 -2.15 22.92 3.69
CA GLY A 269 -2.19 21.92 2.62
C GLY A 269 -3.22 20.81 2.81
N ALA A 270 -4.04 20.86 3.86
CA ALA A 270 -5.28 20.10 3.98
C ALA A 270 -6.19 20.81 5.00
N ALA A 271 -7.51 20.81 4.79
CA ALA A 271 -8.46 21.39 5.72
C ALA A 271 -9.84 20.75 5.62
N VAL A 272 -10.55 20.68 6.74
CA VAL A 272 -11.93 20.19 6.81
C VAL A 272 -12.79 21.09 7.68
N VAL A 273 -14.09 21.16 7.38
CA VAL A 273 -15.10 21.74 8.29
C VAL A 273 -15.50 20.66 9.29
N ALA A 274 -15.41 20.96 10.58
CA ALA A 274 -15.89 20.06 11.61
C ALA A 274 -17.42 19.97 11.51
N ALA A 275 -17.94 18.77 11.31
CA ALA A 275 -19.37 18.53 11.32
C ALA A 275 -19.93 18.82 12.71
N LYS A 276 -21.07 19.52 12.75
CA LYS A 276 -21.85 19.73 13.97
C LYS A 276 -22.87 18.61 14.12
N GLY A 277 -23.34 18.43 15.36
CA GLY A 277 -24.45 17.53 15.65
C GLY A 277 -25.72 17.87 14.84
N PRO A 278 -26.72 16.97 14.83
CA PRO A 278 -27.91 17.10 13.97
C PRO A 278 -28.75 18.35 14.25
N ASP A 279 -28.58 18.99 15.41
CA ASP A 279 -29.20 20.27 15.73
C ASP A 279 -28.14 21.22 16.33
N PRO A 280 -27.41 21.96 15.49
CA PRO A 280 -26.47 22.99 15.96
C PRO A 280 -27.20 24.04 16.77
N ARG A 281 -26.56 24.60 17.80
CA ARG A 281 -27.20 25.63 18.65
C ARG A 281 -27.22 26.98 17.93
N PRO A 282 -28.26 27.80 18.12
CA PRO A 282 -28.26 29.18 17.63
C PRO A 282 -27.03 29.94 18.10
N GLY A 283 -26.33 30.60 17.16
CA GLY A 283 -25.09 31.32 17.43
C GLY A 283 -23.82 30.45 17.39
N ASP A 284 -23.93 29.17 17.04
CA ASP A 284 -22.76 28.34 16.76
C ASP A 284 -21.99 28.89 15.55
N GLU A 285 -20.66 28.90 15.63
CA GLU A 285 -19.80 29.18 14.49
C GLU A 285 -19.27 27.88 13.88
N PRO A 286 -19.10 27.79 12.56
CA PRO A 286 -18.40 26.67 11.95
C PRO A 286 -16.95 26.62 12.47
N VAL A 287 -16.48 25.41 12.76
CA VAL A 287 -15.09 25.15 13.18
C VAL A 287 -14.35 24.53 12.01
N ILE A 288 -13.15 25.04 11.73
CA ILE A 288 -12.26 24.55 10.70
C ILE A 288 -11.09 23.86 11.38
N VAL A 289 -10.63 22.76 10.80
CA VAL A 289 -9.38 22.08 11.16
C VAL A 289 -8.50 22.07 9.93
N ALA A 290 -7.27 22.53 10.04
CA ALA A 290 -6.34 22.61 8.92
C ALA A 290 -4.95 22.12 9.32
N ARG A 291 -4.23 21.51 8.39
CA ARG A 291 -2.81 21.17 8.53
C ARG A 291 -1.97 22.21 7.80
N SER A 292 -0.99 22.76 8.51
CA SER A 292 0.01 23.70 7.98
C SER A 292 1.37 23.27 8.51
N GLY A 293 2.31 22.98 7.62
CA GLY A 293 3.57 22.32 8.01
C GLY A 293 3.29 20.97 8.69
N HIS A 294 3.86 20.77 9.89
CA HIS A 294 3.68 19.56 10.69
C HIS A 294 2.54 19.68 11.72
N GLU A 295 1.94 20.87 11.84
CA GLU A 295 1.00 21.17 12.91
C GLU A 295 -0.45 21.16 12.41
N LEU A 296 -1.35 20.73 13.29
CA LEU A 296 -2.78 20.97 13.15
C LEU A 296 -3.15 22.32 13.75
N TRP A 297 -4.10 22.97 13.09
CA TRP A 297 -4.63 24.27 13.46
C TRP A 297 -6.15 24.20 13.47
N THR A 298 -6.77 24.96 14.35
CA THR A 298 -8.23 25.14 14.38
C THR A 298 -8.63 26.59 14.48
N ARG A 299 -9.81 26.92 13.95
CA ARG A 299 -10.35 28.27 13.92
C ARG A 299 -11.88 28.22 13.84
N THR A 300 -12.55 29.19 14.45
CA THR A 300 -13.97 29.48 14.16
C THR A 300 -14.10 30.59 13.12
N LEU A 301 -15.29 30.79 12.56
CA LEU A 301 -15.55 31.83 11.56
C LEU A 301 -14.99 33.21 11.94
N THR A 302 -15.16 33.63 13.19
CA THR A 302 -14.69 34.96 13.67
C THR A 302 -13.46 34.90 14.56
N GLY A 303 -13.12 33.73 15.10
CA GLY A 303 -11.97 33.51 15.97
C GLY A 303 -10.63 33.59 15.25
N ALA A 304 -9.53 33.60 16.02
CA ALA A 304 -8.17 33.48 15.48
C ALA A 304 -7.79 32.00 15.25
N TRP A 305 -6.75 31.76 14.43
CA TRP A 305 -6.12 30.45 14.32
C TRP A 305 -5.47 30.06 15.65
N ARG A 306 -5.76 28.84 16.11
CA ARG A 306 -5.20 28.23 17.31
C ARG A 306 -4.44 26.97 16.93
N ASN A 307 -3.19 26.87 17.37
CA ASN A 307 -2.38 25.69 17.18
C ASN A 307 -2.90 24.54 18.06
N LEU A 308 -3.08 23.37 17.47
CA LEU A 308 -3.46 22.11 18.13
C LEU A 308 -2.24 21.20 18.38
N GLY A 309 -1.10 21.50 17.76
CA GLY A 309 0.16 20.77 17.88
C GLY A 309 0.36 19.74 16.77
N THR A 310 1.44 18.96 16.91
CA THR A 310 1.79 17.80 16.06
C THR A 310 1.55 16.49 16.82
N THR A 311 1.77 15.36 16.14
CA THR A 311 1.76 14.03 16.75
C THR A 311 2.83 13.89 17.84
N PRO A 312 2.67 12.97 18.81
CA PRO A 312 3.66 12.78 19.87
C PRO A 312 5.05 12.49 19.31
N GLY A 313 6.02 13.34 19.65
CA GLY A 313 7.41 13.21 19.18
C GLY A 313 7.64 13.67 17.73
N ASP A 314 6.67 14.33 17.10
CA ASP A 314 6.70 14.77 15.69
C ASP A 314 7.01 13.62 14.71
N VAL A 315 6.52 12.42 15.04
CA VAL A 315 6.80 11.20 14.29
C VAL A 315 6.01 11.09 13.00
N ALA A 316 4.94 11.87 12.85
CA ALA A 316 4.07 11.83 11.67
C ALA A 316 3.39 13.19 11.42
N VAL A 317 3.34 13.60 10.15
CA VAL A 317 2.56 14.75 9.68
C VAL A 317 1.19 14.26 9.21
N VAL A 318 0.12 14.68 9.87
CA VAL A 318 -1.25 14.19 9.64
C VAL A 318 -2.10 15.22 8.92
N SER A 319 -2.66 14.84 7.76
CA SER A 319 -3.67 15.63 7.06
C SER A 319 -5.07 15.25 7.56
N PRO A 320 -5.90 16.21 8.02
CA PRO A 320 -7.24 15.91 8.49
C PRO A 320 -8.10 15.44 7.32
N ALA A 321 -8.85 14.35 7.54
CA ALA A 321 -9.76 13.75 6.58
C ALA A 321 -11.24 13.88 7.01
N GLY A 322 -11.49 14.15 8.29
CA GLY A 322 -12.80 14.47 8.81
C GLY A 322 -12.70 14.93 10.27
N ALA A 323 -13.62 15.79 10.69
CA ALA A 323 -13.69 16.28 12.07
C ALA A 323 -15.14 16.46 12.52
N TYR A 324 -15.36 16.39 13.83
CA TYR A 324 -16.67 16.49 14.44
C TYR A 324 -16.60 17.19 15.81
N GLU A 325 -17.54 18.10 16.06
CA GLU A 325 -17.70 18.74 17.36
C GLU A 325 -18.49 17.84 18.31
N THR A 326 -17.83 17.40 19.38
CA THR A 326 -18.40 16.64 20.47
C THR A 326 -18.77 17.55 21.65
N ALA A 327 -19.51 17.03 22.62
CA ALA A 327 -19.78 17.76 23.86
C ALA A 327 -18.51 18.09 24.67
N ALA A 328 -17.43 17.32 24.48
CA ALA A 328 -16.16 17.48 25.20
C ALA A 328 -15.14 18.37 24.47
N GLY A 329 -15.38 18.71 23.19
CA GLY A 329 -14.43 19.39 22.33
C GLY A 329 -14.45 18.85 20.91
N LEU A 330 -13.32 18.88 20.22
CA LEU A 330 -13.19 18.47 18.83
C LEU A 330 -12.62 17.06 18.73
N TRP A 331 -13.25 16.18 17.94
CA TRP A 331 -12.68 14.90 17.55
C TRP A 331 -12.41 14.90 16.05
N GLY A 332 -11.36 14.22 15.59
CA GLY A 332 -11.10 14.09 14.16
C GLY A 332 -10.27 12.86 13.81
N ALA A 333 -10.32 12.53 12.52
CA ALA A 333 -9.51 11.51 11.88
C ALA A 333 -8.65 12.14 10.79
N GLY A 334 -7.47 11.58 10.57
CA GLY A 334 -6.55 12.03 9.54
C GLY A 334 -5.63 10.92 9.06
N VAL A 335 -4.99 11.20 7.93
CA VAL A 335 -4.05 10.29 7.27
C VAL A 335 -2.67 10.93 7.32
N SER A 336 -1.67 10.19 7.81
CA SER A 336 -0.29 10.67 7.81
C SER A 336 0.33 10.57 6.41
N TRP A 337 1.42 11.31 6.16
CA TRP A 337 2.22 11.13 4.94
C TRP A 337 2.80 9.72 4.79
N ASP A 338 2.97 9.05 5.92
CA ASP A 338 3.32 7.63 6.01
C ASP A 338 2.16 6.68 5.65
N SER A 339 0.99 7.20 5.28
CA SER A 339 -0.20 6.40 4.98
C SER A 339 -0.73 5.60 6.19
N ASP A 340 -0.62 6.13 7.40
CA ASP A 340 -1.27 5.58 8.60
C ASP A 340 -2.54 6.35 8.95
N LEU A 341 -3.51 5.64 9.53
CA LEU A 341 -4.67 6.27 10.13
C LEU A 341 -4.33 6.79 11.54
N TRP A 342 -4.74 8.03 11.80
CA TRP A 342 -4.65 8.69 13.10
C TRP A 342 -5.99 9.28 13.49
N THR A 343 -6.26 9.32 14.79
CA THR A 343 -7.35 10.13 15.36
C THR A 343 -6.81 11.08 16.41
N PHE A 344 -7.53 12.18 16.63
CA PHE A 344 -7.21 13.13 17.69
C PHE A 344 -8.48 13.60 18.40
N GLU A 345 -8.33 13.89 19.69
CA GLU A 345 -9.31 14.58 20.53
C GLU A 345 -8.68 15.87 21.06
N SER A 346 -9.34 17.00 20.88
CA SER A 346 -8.93 18.29 21.43
C SER A 346 -9.98 18.81 22.39
N ASP A 347 -9.58 19.07 23.63
CA ASP A 347 -10.40 19.70 24.67
C ASP A 347 -9.65 20.88 25.32
N GLY A 348 -10.18 21.42 26.41
CA GLY A 348 -9.54 22.52 27.14
C GLY A 348 -8.18 22.17 27.76
N GLY A 349 -7.84 20.88 27.86
CA GLY A 349 -6.59 20.35 28.40
C GLY A 349 -5.52 20.04 27.36
N GLY A 350 -5.81 20.18 26.06
CA GLY A 350 -4.86 19.95 24.97
C GLY A 350 -5.36 18.97 23.92
N VAL A 351 -4.43 18.38 23.16
CA VAL A 351 -4.73 17.40 22.10
C VAL A 351 -4.17 16.04 22.46
N ARG A 352 -5.02 15.02 22.36
CA ARG A 352 -4.71 13.62 22.59
C ARG A 352 -4.77 12.89 21.25
N TRP A 353 -3.65 12.29 20.85
CA TRP A 353 -3.51 11.54 19.60
C TRP A 353 -3.60 10.04 19.85
N GLU A 354 -4.21 9.31 18.93
CA GLU A 354 -4.24 7.86 18.89
C GLU A 354 -3.81 7.38 17.50
N ALA A 355 -2.78 6.53 17.46
CA ALA A 355 -2.29 5.89 16.24
C ALA A 355 -3.08 4.60 15.98
N HIS A 356 -3.58 4.44 14.76
CA HIS A 356 -4.27 3.21 14.33
C HIS A 356 -3.45 2.36 13.36
N GLY A 357 -2.39 2.94 12.78
CA GLY A 357 -1.56 2.32 11.75
C GLY A 357 -2.32 2.10 10.44
N SER A 358 -1.82 1.17 9.63
CA SER A 358 -2.46 0.69 8.41
C SER A 358 -2.96 -0.75 8.57
N PRO A 359 -4.13 -1.14 8.00
CA PRO A 359 -4.53 -2.55 7.92
C PRO A 359 -3.60 -3.36 7.00
N GLY A 360 -3.82 -4.66 6.82
CA GLY A 360 -3.24 -5.43 5.70
C GLY A 360 -1.71 -5.44 5.67
N SER A 361 -1.08 -5.55 6.85
CA SER A 361 0.37 -5.45 6.99
C SER A 361 1.11 -6.58 6.27
N LEU A 362 2.27 -6.29 5.68
CA LEU A 362 3.09 -7.29 4.99
C LEU A 362 3.85 -8.18 5.97
N VAL A 363 3.94 -9.48 5.67
CA VAL A 363 4.58 -10.47 6.55
C VAL A 363 5.80 -11.14 5.97
N SER A 364 5.91 -11.19 4.65
CA SER A 364 7.05 -11.82 3.98
C SER A 364 7.29 -11.18 2.62
N VAL A 365 8.56 -10.97 2.27
CA VAL A 365 8.97 -10.70 0.88
C VAL A 365 9.00 -12.03 0.13
N VAL A 366 8.45 -12.08 -1.08
CA VAL A 366 8.51 -13.26 -1.96
C VAL A 366 9.68 -13.14 -2.92
N GLY A 367 9.91 -11.95 -3.47
CA GLY A 367 11.02 -11.65 -4.36
C GLY A 367 10.70 -10.47 -5.26
N SER A 368 11.68 -10.02 -6.03
CA SER A 368 11.52 -8.89 -6.95
C SER A 368 12.30 -9.10 -8.23
N TYR A 369 11.88 -8.43 -9.30
CA TYR A 369 12.56 -8.45 -10.58
C TYR A 369 12.37 -7.12 -11.32
N THR A 370 13.22 -6.89 -12.32
CA THR A 370 13.04 -5.82 -13.31
C THR A 370 12.27 -6.36 -14.50
N ASP A 371 11.16 -5.71 -14.81
CA ASP A 371 10.29 -6.04 -15.94
C ASP A 371 10.89 -5.52 -17.25
N ALA A 372 10.32 -5.94 -18.38
CA ALA A 372 10.72 -5.34 -19.65
C ALA A 372 10.40 -3.83 -19.68
N PRO A 373 11.23 -3.02 -20.37
CA PRO A 373 10.91 -1.62 -20.61
C PRO A 373 9.58 -1.52 -21.35
N GLU A 374 8.73 -0.59 -20.93
CA GLU A 374 7.52 -0.25 -21.68
C GLU A 374 7.89 0.54 -22.94
N PRO A 375 7.09 0.44 -24.03
CA PRO A 375 7.29 1.29 -25.20
C PRO A 375 7.32 2.76 -24.76
N GLU A 376 8.29 3.52 -25.26
CA GLU A 376 8.39 4.99 -25.07
C GLU A 376 8.97 5.46 -23.72
N THR A 377 9.37 4.57 -22.81
CA THR A 377 10.02 4.96 -21.54
C THR A 377 11.43 4.38 -21.41
N TRP A 378 12.39 5.20 -20.96
CA TRP A 378 13.73 4.72 -20.58
C TRP A 378 13.80 4.17 -19.15
N ASP A 379 12.78 4.44 -18.35
CA ASP A 379 12.64 3.90 -17.00
C ASP A 379 12.23 2.42 -17.07
N LEU A 380 12.74 1.65 -16.12
CA LEU A 380 12.46 0.22 -16.03
C LEU A 380 11.44 -0.03 -14.92
N PRO A 381 10.34 -0.74 -15.21
CA PRO A 381 9.43 -1.16 -14.16
C PRO A 381 10.10 -2.25 -13.32
N ILE A 382 9.84 -2.22 -12.02
CA ILE A 382 10.19 -3.26 -11.08
C ILE A 382 8.91 -3.76 -10.43
N ALA A 383 8.84 -5.08 -10.27
CA ALA A 383 7.77 -5.71 -9.52
C ALA A 383 8.36 -6.33 -8.24
N ALA A 384 7.85 -5.92 -7.08
CA ALA A 384 8.27 -6.47 -5.79
C ALA A 384 7.07 -7.18 -5.13
N TYR A 385 7.19 -8.49 -4.96
CA TYR A 385 6.12 -9.35 -4.45
C TYR A 385 6.24 -9.58 -2.95
N ALA A 386 5.12 -9.51 -2.26
CA ALA A 386 5.02 -9.73 -0.82
C ALA A 386 3.71 -10.44 -0.45
N ILE A 387 3.70 -11.04 0.74
CA ILE A 387 2.52 -11.68 1.33
C ILE A 387 2.03 -10.81 2.48
N ASP A 388 0.72 -10.59 2.57
CA ASP A 388 0.09 -9.87 3.70
C ASP A 388 -0.25 -10.80 4.87
N GLU A 389 -0.72 -10.24 5.98
CA GLU A 389 -1.08 -10.99 7.20
C GLU A 389 -2.30 -11.91 7.04
N HIS A 390 -3.07 -11.71 5.97
CA HIS A 390 -4.18 -12.57 5.58
C HIS A 390 -3.73 -13.70 4.64
N GLY A 391 -2.44 -13.74 4.30
CA GLY A 391 -1.87 -14.71 3.38
C GLY A 391 -2.29 -14.50 1.93
N ALA A 392 -2.65 -13.28 1.53
CA ALA A 392 -2.81 -12.93 0.13
C ALA A 392 -1.46 -12.50 -0.47
N LEU A 393 -1.25 -12.84 -1.74
CA LEU A 393 -0.08 -12.39 -2.50
C LEU A 393 -0.38 -11.03 -3.13
N TRP A 394 0.60 -10.14 -3.06
CA TRP A 394 0.56 -8.79 -3.62
C TRP A 394 1.85 -8.50 -4.36
N HIS A 395 1.81 -7.51 -5.26
CA HIS A 395 3.04 -6.84 -5.65
C HIS A 395 2.87 -5.34 -5.76
N SER A 396 3.93 -4.62 -5.39
CA SER A 396 4.10 -3.22 -5.73
C SER A 396 4.76 -3.11 -7.09
N ARG A 397 4.31 -2.15 -7.90
CA ARG A 397 5.05 -1.69 -9.07
C ARG A 397 5.80 -0.41 -8.70
N VAL A 398 7.05 -0.29 -9.15
CA VAL A 398 7.86 0.91 -8.96
C VAL A 398 8.73 1.12 -10.18
N TRP A 399 9.04 2.37 -10.47
CA TRP A 399 9.87 2.74 -11.61
C TRP A 399 11.24 3.19 -11.13
N GLY A 400 12.24 2.97 -11.97
CA GLY A 400 13.57 3.47 -11.71
C GLY A 400 14.45 3.39 -12.93
N ASN A 401 15.62 3.99 -12.83
CA ASN A 401 16.66 3.88 -13.84
C ASN A 401 18.03 3.63 -13.20
N PRO A 402 18.99 3.02 -13.92
CA PRO A 402 20.28 2.63 -13.34
C PRO A 402 21.15 3.80 -12.83
N SER A 403 20.91 5.03 -13.31
CA SER A 403 21.64 6.24 -12.91
C SER A 403 21.06 6.91 -11.66
N ASP A 404 19.75 7.07 -11.59
CA ASP A 404 19.06 7.85 -10.55
C ASP A 404 18.47 6.96 -9.44
N GLY A 405 18.45 5.64 -9.65
CA GLY A 405 17.88 4.68 -8.72
C GLY A 405 16.37 4.55 -8.90
N PHE A 406 15.65 4.45 -7.77
CA PHE A 406 14.21 4.18 -7.75
C PHE A 406 13.45 5.46 -7.41
N TYR A 407 12.38 5.72 -8.16
CA TYR A 407 11.45 6.79 -7.83
C TYR A 407 10.49 6.32 -6.75
N ASP A 408 10.05 7.25 -5.90
CA ASP A 408 8.95 6.97 -4.99
C ASP A 408 7.66 6.85 -5.82
N SER A 409 6.92 5.75 -5.63
CA SER A 409 5.65 5.51 -6.30
C SER A 409 4.68 4.81 -5.35
N SER A 410 4.49 5.42 -4.18
CA SER A 410 3.77 4.91 -3.00
C SER A 410 2.29 4.52 -3.18
N SER A 411 1.83 4.10 -4.36
CA SER A 411 0.41 3.93 -4.66
C SER A 411 0.04 2.84 -5.68
N SER A 412 0.94 1.93 -6.09
CA SER A 412 0.58 0.89 -7.08
C SER A 412 0.73 -0.55 -6.55
N TRP A 413 -0.19 -0.95 -5.67
CA TRP A 413 -0.29 -2.32 -5.18
C TRP A 413 -1.36 -3.10 -5.93
N ILE A 414 -0.97 -4.23 -6.51
CA ILE A 414 -1.86 -5.11 -7.26
C ILE A 414 -2.04 -6.42 -6.49
N SER A 415 -3.30 -6.75 -6.20
CA SER A 415 -3.71 -7.98 -5.54
C SER A 415 -3.61 -9.19 -6.48
N HIS A 416 -3.07 -10.30 -5.97
CA HIS A 416 -3.20 -11.63 -6.58
C HIS A 416 -4.11 -12.56 -5.78
N GLY A 417 -4.63 -12.09 -4.65
CA GLY A 417 -5.44 -12.87 -3.74
C GLY A 417 -4.71 -14.11 -3.22
N THR A 418 -5.49 -15.17 -3.01
CA THR A 418 -5.01 -16.44 -2.47
C THR A 418 -5.01 -17.53 -3.55
N PRO A 419 -4.17 -18.59 -3.44
CA PRO A 419 -4.04 -19.61 -4.47
C PRO A 419 -5.34 -20.34 -4.84
N ALA A 420 -6.16 -20.64 -3.84
CA ALA A 420 -7.47 -21.29 -4.00
C ALA A 420 -8.37 -20.93 -2.80
N PRO A 421 -9.70 -21.17 -2.87
CA PRO A 421 -10.58 -21.03 -1.73
C PRO A 421 -10.08 -21.83 -0.52
N GLY A 422 -9.87 -21.15 0.62
CA GLY A 422 -9.39 -21.77 1.85
C GLY A 422 -7.87 -22.05 1.92
N VAL A 423 -7.11 -21.77 0.87
CA VAL A 423 -5.65 -21.94 0.84
C VAL A 423 -4.99 -20.57 0.86
N THR A 424 -4.20 -20.25 1.90
CA THR A 424 -3.48 -18.97 1.99
C THR A 424 -2.02 -19.14 1.56
N CYS A 425 -1.37 -18.06 1.11
CA CYS A 425 0.08 -18.01 0.91
C CYS A 425 0.77 -18.07 2.28
N ALA A 426 1.35 -19.21 2.65
CA ALA A 426 2.03 -19.37 3.93
C ALA A 426 3.48 -18.88 3.87
N ARG A 427 4.15 -18.96 2.71
CA ARG A 427 5.56 -18.59 2.55
C ARG A 427 5.92 -18.26 1.11
N GLY A 428 6.76 -17.23 0.91
CA GLY A 428 7.34 -16.93 -0.38
C GLY A 428 8.50 -17.86 -0.74
N VAL A 429 8.51 -18.39 -1.96
CA VAL A 429 9.63 -19.19 -2.50
C VAL A 429 10.56 -18.31 -3.33
N GLY A 430 10.01 -17.55 -4.27
CA GLY A 430 10.78 -16.69 -5.16
C GLY A 430 9.99 -16.27 -6.38
N VAL A 431 10.58 -15.37 -7.16
CA VAL A 431 10.02 -14.91 -8.45
C VAL A 431 10.95 -15.28 -9.61
N HIS A 432 10.39 -15.45 -10.81
CA HIS A 432 11.15 -15.67 -12.04
C HIS A 432 10.56 -14.86 -13.18
N THR A 433 11.41 -14.21 -13.98
CA THR A 433 11.01 -13.55 -15.23
C THR A 433 11.57 -14.25 -16.45
N VAL A 434 10.82 -14.18 -17.56
CA VAL A 434 11.24 -14.68 -18.86
C VAL A 434 11.59 -13.49 -19.75
N ARG A 435 12.88 -13.19 -19.90
CA ARG A 435 13.38 -12.02 -20.64
C ARG A 435 12.87 -12.01 -22.10
N GLY A 436 12.28 -10.90 -22.53
CA GLY A 436 12.02 -10.58 -23.95
C GLY A 436 10.63 -10.86 -24.50
N GLY A 437 9.63 -11.18 -23.66
CA GLY A 437 8.21 -11.25 -24.08
C GLY A 437 7.51 -9.89 -23.99
N SER A 438 6.55 -9.61 -24.88
CA SER A 438 5.70 -8.40 -24.84
C SER A 438 4.59 -8.47 -23.78
N GLU A 439 4.31 -9.66 -23.26
CA GLU A 439 3.47 -9.92 -22.08
C GLU A 439 4.15 -11.03 -21.28
N GLN A 440 5.00 -10.69 -20.31
CA GLN A 440 5.85 -11.69 -19.66
C GLN A 440 5.11 -12.37 -18.50
N PRO A 441 4.92 -13.70 -18.50
CA PRO A 441 4.59 -14.39 -17.26
C PRO A 441 5.82 -14.37 -16.36
N ALA A 442 5.87 -13.36 -15.49
CA ALA A 442 6.60 -13.52 -14.26
C ALA A 442 5.87 -14.56 -13.40
N TRP A 443 6.63 -15.55 -12.92
CA TRP A 443 6.13 -16.55 -12.00
C TRP A 443 6.45 -16.09 -10.59
N ALA A 444 5.44 -15.97 -9.73
CA ALA A 444 5.63 -15.81 -8.30
C ALA A 444 5.24 -17.11 -7.58
N PHE A 445 6.24 -17.81 -7.05
CA PHE A 445 6.07 -19.08 -6.38
C PHE A 445 5.90 -18.89 -4.87
N VAL A 446 4.92 -19.61 -4.30
CA VAL A 446 4.62 -19.62 -2.87
C VAL A 446 4.33 -21.05 -2.40
N VAL A 447 4.50 -21.29 -1.12
CA VAL A 447 3.96 -22.49 -0.45
C VAL A 447 2.60 -22.12 0.14
N GLY A 448 1.57 -22.87 -0.22
CA GLY A 448 0.22 -22.71 0.32
C GLY A 448 0.11 -23.23 1.76
N SER A 449 -0.92 -22.82 2.50
CA SER A 449 -1.25 -23.37 3.82
C SER A 449 -1.62 -24.87 3.78
N ASP A 450 -1.92 -25.39 2.59
CA ASP A 450 -2.11 -26.80 2.29
C ASP A 450 -0.79 -27.58 2.09
N GLY A 451 0.36 -26.90 2.21
CA GLY A 451 1.69 -27.47 2.02
C GLY A 451 2.06 -27.75 0.56
N ARG A 452 1.30 -27.25 -0.42
CA ARG A 452 1.59 -27.40 -1.86
C ARG A 452 2.36 -26.21 -2.42
N LEU A 453 3.03 -26.42 -3.55
CA LEU A 453 3.65 -25.36 -4.32
C LEU A 453 2.61 -24.75 -5.25
N TRP A 454 2.42 -23.44 -5.14
CA TRP A 454 1.55 -22.67 -6.02
C TRP A 454 2.36 -21.62 -6.77
N ALA A 455 1.91 -21.28 -7.96
CA ALA A 455 2.53 -20.20 -8.72
C ALA A 455 1.47 -19.27 -9.31
N ARG A 456 1.67 -17.96 -9.12
CA ARG A 456 0.92 -16.93 -9.83
C ARG A 456 1.69 -16.59 -11.10
N THR A 457 1.02 -16.62 -12.26
CA THR A 457 1.65 -16.42 -13.56
C THR A 457 0.70 -15.74 -14.54
N ALA A 458 1.21 -15.12 -15.61
CA ALA A 458 0.37 -14.61 -16.68
C ALA A 458 -0.18 -15.74 -17.56
N SER A 459 -1.38 -15.55 -18.07
CA SER A 459 -2.09 -16.41 -19.02
C SER A 459 -2.89 -15.54 -20.01
N ALA A 460 -3.47 -16.14 -21.04
CA ALA A 460 -4.20 -15.41 -22.09
C ALA A 460 -5.35 -14.55 -21.54
N ASP A 461 -5.99 -14.98 -20.47
CA ASP A 461 -7.13 -14.30 -19.83
C ASP A 461 -6.70 -13.44 -18.62
N GLY A 462 -5.43 -13.00 -18.59
CA GLY A 462 -4.83 -12.31 -17.46
C GLY A 462 -4.06 -13.26 -16.55
N ARG A 463 -3.84 -12.91 -15.28
CA ARG A 463 -3.02 -13.75 -14.38
C ARG A 463 -3.84 -14.91 -13.80
N THR A 464 -3.26 -16.11 -13.69
CA THR A 464 -3.86 -17.32 -13.11
C THR A 464 -2.99 -17.96 -12.02
N TRP A 465 -3.64 -18.66 -11.08
CA TRP A 465 -2.96 -19.50 -10.09
C TRP A 465 -2.83 -20.92 -10.64
N VAL A 466 -1.63 -21.49 -10.53
CA VAL A 466 -1.32 -22.86 -10.95
C VAL A 466 -0.95 -23.68 -9.72
N ASP A 467 -1.67 -24.77 -9.47
CA ASP A 467 -1.28 -25.79 -8.48
C ASP A 467 -0.17 -26.66 -9.07
N HIS A 468 1.05 -26.55 -8.53
CA HIS A 468 2.15 -27.45 -8.88
C HIS A 468 2.13 -28.73 -8.02
N GLY A 469 1.16 -28.86 -7.13
CA GLY A 469 1.00 -29.93 -6.18
C GLY A 469 2.13 -29.95 -5.17
N ALA A 470 2.36 -31.12 -4.59
CA ALA A 470 3.49 -31.35 -3.72
C ALA A 470 4.18 -32.67 -4.10
N PRO A 471 5.50 -32.79 -3.91
CA PRO A 471 6.24 -33.96 -4.31
C PRO A 471 5.73 -35.21 -3.58
N ALA A 472 5.32 -36.24 -4.32
CA ALA A 472 4.80 -37.50 -3.76
C ALA A 472 3.72 -37.33 -2.66
N GLY A 473 2.94 -36.24 -2.71
CA GLY A 473 1.92 -35.93 -1.69
C GLY A 473 2.46 -35.46 -0.33
N ARG A 474 3.75 -35.11 -0.23
CA ARG A 474 4.41 -34.60 0.99
C ARG A 474 4.20 -33.10 1.17
N SER A 475 4.13 -32.60 2.40
CA SER A 475 4.04 -31.16 2.64
C SER A 475 5.39 -30.47 2.42
N ILE A 476 5.38 -29.35 1.71
CA ILE A 476 6.57 -28.55 1.47
C ILE A 476 6.86 -27.67 2.69
N LYS A 477 8.08 -27.75 3.22
CA LYS A 477 8.55 -26.97 4.38
C LYS A 477 9.26 -25.67 3.97
N ALA A 478 10.02 -25.69 2.88
CA ALA A 478 10.73 -24.52 2.39
C ALA A 478 11.04 -24.65 0.90
N GLY A 479 11.34 -23.53 0.25
CA GLY A 479 11.82 -23.50 -1.12
C GLY A 479 12.84 -22.38 -1.31
N VAL A 480 13.62 -22.48 -2.38
CA VAL A 480 14.57 -21.44 -2.80
C VAL A 480 14.11 -20.81 -4.12
N PRO A 481 14.56 -19.59 -4.43
CA PRO A 481 14.17 -18.92 -5.67
C PRO A 481 14.42 -19.78 -6.91
N PRO A 482 13.53 -19.71 -7.92
CA PRO A 482 13.65 -20.49 -9.14
C PRO A 482 14.86 -20.11 -9.99
N VAL A 483 15.44 -21.09 -10.67
CA VAL A 483 16.59 -20.93 -11.59
C VAL A 483 16.33 -21.58 -12.95
N ALA A 484 17.11 -21.28 -13.99
CA ALA A 484 17.12 -22.03 -15.27
C ALA A 484 15.76 -22.25 -15.97
N GLY A 485 14.86 -21.26 -15.97
CA GLY A 485 13.68 -21.25 -16.85
C GLY A 485 12.49 -22.16 -16.46
N PRO A 486 11.68 -21.75 -15.48
CA PRO A 486 11.96 -21.86 -14.06
C PRO A 486 12.02 -23.33 -13.59
N ILE A 487 13.04 -23.65 -12.80
CA ILE A 487 13.19 -24.85 -12.00
C ILE A 487 13.09 -24.43 -10.54
N VAL A 488 12.17 -25.04 -9.79
CA VAL A 488 11.96 -24.76 -8.36
C VAL A 488 12.49 -25.92 -7.53
N HIS A 489 13.25 -25.62 -6.49
CA HIS A 489 13.75 -26.60 -5.54
C HIS A 489 13.12 -26.40 -4.17
N VAL A 490 12.65 -27.49 -3.56
CA VAL A 490 11.93 -27.46 -2.29
C VAL A 490 12.43 -28.53 -1.34
N LEU A 491 12.34 -28.24 -0.05
CA LEU A 491 12.53 -29.19 1.04
C LEU A 491 11.16 -29.65 1.51
N ALA A 492 10.91 -30.96 1.42
CA ALA A 492 9.66 -31.56 1.88
C ALA A 492 9.76 -32.06 3.33
N ASP A 493 8.63 -32.47 3.90
CA ASP A 493 8.55 -32.91 5.29
C ASP A 493 9.36 -34.18 5.62
N ASP A 494 9.63 -35.00 4.61
CA ASP A 494 10.49 -36.18 4.61
C ASP A 494 11.99 -35.86 4.68
N GLY A 495 12.37 -34.58 4.65
CA GLY A 495 13.76 -34.13 4.74
C GLY A 495 14.56 -34.36 3.45
N ARG A 496 13.90 -34.61 2.31
CA ARG A 496 14.53 -34.76 0.99
C ARG A 496 14.44 -33.49 0.16
N LEU A 497 15.37 -33.36 -0.79
CA LEU A 497 15.33 -32.31 -1.80
C LEU A 497 14.49 -32.75 -3.00
N TRP A 498 13.52 -31.93 -3.37
CA TRP A 498 12.68 -32.15 -4.54
C TRP A 498 12.83 -31.04 -5.55
N MET A 499 12.77 -31.40 -6.82
CA MET A 499 12.84 -30.47 -7.95
C MET A 499 11.55 -30.49 -8.75
N ARG A 500 11.00 -29.31 -9.03
CA ARG A 500 9.91 -29.10 -9.96
C ARG A 500 10.45 -28.44 -11.23
N SER A 501 10.42 -29.15 -12.35
CA SER A 501 10.94 -28.67 -13.63
C SER A 501 10.07 -29.13 -14.79
N ARG A 502 10.26 -28.52 -15.97
CA ARG A 502 9.64 -28.97 -17.22
C ARG A 502 10.48 -30.06 -17.88
N ILE A 503 9.91 -31.22 -18.13
CA ILE A 503 10.54 -32.34 -18.84
C ILE A 503 9.60 -32.76 -19.97
N GLY A 504 10.03 -32.58 -21.22
CA GLY A 504 9.20 -32.86 -22.39
C GLY A 504 7.95 -31.96 -22.48
N GLY A 505 8.06 -30.70 -22.05
CA GLY A 505 6.97 -29.72 -22.05
C GLY A 505 6.06 -29.76 -20.81
N GLU A 506 6.11 -30.83 -20.02
CA GLU A 506 5.26 -31.03 -18.84
C GLU A 506 6.00 -30.79 -17.53
N TRP A 507 5.30 -30.30 -16.53
CA TRP A 507 5.81 -30.15 -15.18
C TRP A 507 5.92 -31.49 -14.45
N ARG A 508 7.09 -31.81 -13.90
CA ARG A 508 7.32 -33.03 -13.12
C ARG A 508 8.06 -32.75 -11.81
N TRP A 509 7.70 -33.52 -10.78
CA TRP A 509 8.48 -33.62 -9.55
C TRP A 509 9.53 -34.71 -9.71
N THR A 510 10.79 -34.38 -9.40
CA THR A 510 11.91 -35.32 -9.39
C THR A 510 12.55 -35.30 -8.01
N ASP A 511 12.73 -36.48 -7.42
CA ASP A 511 13.48 -36.66 -6.17
C ASP A 511 14.97 -36.43 -6.45
N ARG A 512 15.58 -35.46 -5.76
CA ARG A 512 17.04 -35.23 -5.80
C ARG A 512 17.77 -35.91 -4.64
N GLU A 513 17.05 -36.76 -3.92
CA GLU A 513 17.51 -37.57 -2.81
C GLU A 513 18.04 -36.72 -1.65
N THR A 514 18.86 -37.35 -0.82
CA THR A 514 19.54 -36.77 0.33
C THR A 514 21.04 -36.96 0.20
N PRO A 515 21.87 -35.96 0.53
CA PRO A 515 23.32 -36.13 0.58
C PRO A 515 23.69 -37.23 1.58
N ALA A 516 24.42 -38.25 1.10
CA ALA A 516 24.91 -39.39 1.90
C ALA A 516 23.84 -40.09 2.76
N GLY A 517 22.56 -40.07 2.35
CA GLY A 517 21.45 -40.64 3.12
C GLY A 517 21.04 -39.84 4.38
N GLN A 518 21.60 -38.65 4.59
CA GLN A 518 21.29 -37.78 5.73
C GLN A 518 20.18 -36.79 5.40
N LEU A 519 19.25 -36.59 6.33
CA LEU A 519 18.16 -35.62 6.14
C LEU A 519 18.69 -34.20 6.02
N ILE A 520 18.10 -33.46 5.07
CA ILE A 520 18.39 -32.05 4.86
C ILE A 520 17.66 -31.23 5.93
N PHE A 521 18.43 -30.39 6.62
CA PHE A 521 17.94 -29.47 7.63
C PHE A 521 17.48 -28.14 7.01
N ALA A 522 18.25 -27.59 6.07
CA ALA A 522 17.94 -26.32 5.42
C ALA A 522 18.49 -26.26 3.98
N LEU A 523 17.83 -25.47 3.14
CA LEU A 523 18.35 -25.08 1.84
C LEU A 523 19.08 -23.75 1.97
N VAL A 524 20.25 -23.64 1.33
CA VAL A 524 21.03 -22.39 1.28
C VAL A 524 20.63 -21.54 0.08
N GLY A 525 20.41 -22.17 -1.07
CA GLY A 525 20.06 -21.49 -2.30
C GLY A 525 20.23 -22.40 -3.52
N ALA A 526 19.90 -21.85 -4.69
CA ALA A 526 20.15 -22.47 -5.97
C ALA A 526 20.67 -21.42 -6.95
N ALA A 527 21.56 -21.83 -7.86
CA ALA A 527 22.08 -21.00 -8.93
C ALA A 527 22.42 -21.87 -10.16
N THR A 528 22.56 -21.25 -11.32
CA THR A 528 23.09 -21.93 -12.51
C THR A 528 24.60 -21.74 -12.60
N LEU A 529 25.32 -22.81 -12.93
CA LEU A 529 26.73 -22.70 -13.28
C LEU A 529 26.88 -21.92 -14.60
N PRO A 530 27.59 -20.77 -14.63
CA PRO A 530 27.55 -19.88 -15.80
C PRO A 530 28.01 -20.53 -17.10
N ALA A 531 29.04 -21.39 -17.03
CA ALA A 531 29.62 -22.01 -18.23
C ALA A 531 28.80 -23.18 -18.81
N SER A 532 27.88 -23.76 -18.04
CA SER A 532 27.13 -24.97 -18.46
C SER A 532 25.61 -24.83 -18.33
N ASN A 533 25.14 -23.73 -17.72
CA ASN A 533 23.75 -23.48 -17.38
C ASN A 533 23.11 -24.63 -16.55
N VAL A 534 23.94 -25.36 -15.80
CA VAL A 534 23.50 -26.50 -14.98
C VAL A 534 23.00 -25.98 -13.63
N PRO A 535 21.77 -26.34 -13.19
CA PRO A 535 21.22 -25.90 -11.91
C PRO A 535 21.86 -26.64 -10.74
N VAL A 536 22.47 -25.88 -9.84
CA VAL A 536 23.08 -26.39 -8.61
C VAL A 536 22.23 -25.95 -7.43
N VAL A 537 21.99 -26.87 -6.50
CA VAL A 537 21.33 -26.58 -5.22
C VAL A 537 22.30 -26.85 -4.10
N VAL A 538 22.30 -25.98 -3.10
CA VAL A 538 23.13 -26.12 -1.93
C VAL A 538 22.25 -26.30 -0.70
N ALA A 539 22.60 -27.28 0.13
CA ALA A 539 21.83 -27.67 1.31
C ALA A 539 22.75 -27.93 2.51
N VAL A 540 22.17 -27.88 3.71
CA VAL A 540 22.82 -28.19 4.97
C VAL A 540 22.15 -29.41 5.57
N THR A 541 22.95 -30.35 6.07
CA THR A 541 22.50 -31.58 6.74
C THR A 541 22.55 -31.44 8.26
N GLY A 542 21.94 -32.38 8.99
CA GLY A 542 21.86 -32.34 10.45
C GLY A 542 23.20 -32.38 11.19
N ASP A 543 24.29 -32.81 10.54
CA ASP A 543 25.65 -32.76 11.10
C ASP A 543 26.32 -31.38 10.94
N GLY A 544 25.68 -30.46 10.20
CA GLY A 544 26.15 -29.11 9.95
C GLY A 544 27.05 -28.97 8.71
N HIS A 545 27.21 -30.02 7.90
CA HIS A 545 27.97 -29.96 6.64
C HIS A 545 27.18 -29.31 5.52
N LEU A 546 27.90 -28.61 4.64
CA LEU A 546 27.37 -28.06 3.39
C LEU A 546 27.48 -29.08 2.28
N TRP A 547 26.43 -29.23 1.48
CA TRP A 547 26.41 -30.14 0.35
C TRP A 547 25.92 -29.43 -0.91
N ALA A 548 26.55 -29.73 -2.05
CA ALA A 548 26.08 -29.28 -3.37
C ALA A 548 25.51 -30.46 -4.16
N SER A 549 24.30 -30.28 -4.71
CA SER A 549 23.67 -31.23 -5.63
C SER A 549 23.76 -30.70 -7.05
N VAL A 550 24.31 -31.51 -7.96
CA VAL A 550 24.44 -31.21 -9.39
C VAL A 550 23.80 -32.34 -10.19
N PRO A 551 23.07 -32.06 -11.28
CA PRO A 551 22.70 -33.07 -12.26
C PRO A 551 23.90 -33.90 -12.72
N ASP A 552 23.72 -35.22 -12.78
CA ASP A 552 24.75 -36.17 -13.22
C ASP A 552 24.09 -37.32 -14.01
N GLY A 553 24.22 -37.27 -15.33
CA GLY A 553 23.51 -38.19 -16.23
C GLY A 553 22.00 -38.14 -16.04
N GLY A 554 21.39 -39.28 -15.72
CA GLY A 554 19.95 -39.39 -15.42
C GLY A 554 19.57 -39.11 -13.95
N GLY A 555 20.54 -38.80 -13.09
CA GLY A 555 20.34 -38.59 -11.65
C GLY A 555 21.01 -37.32 -11.13
N PHE A 556 21.37 -37.34 -9.85
CA PHE A 556 22.00 -36.22 -9.17
C PHE A 556 23.16 -36.69 -8.31
N ARG A 557 24.26 -35.95 -8.35
CA ARG A 557 25.42 -36.20 -7.50
C ARG A 557 25.49 -35.17 -6.38
N TRP A 558 25.62 -35.67 -5.16
CA TRP A 558 25.89 -34.87 -3.97
C TRP A 558 27.39 -34.81 -3.69
N THR A 559 27.92 -33.61 -3.45
CA THR A 559 29.33 -33.38 -3.08
C THR A 559 29.37 -32.72 -1.71
N ASP A 560 30.07 -33.35 -0.76
CA ASP A 560 30.34 -32.74 0.55
C ASP A 560 31.33 -31.58 0.37
N LEU A 561 30.93 -30.40 0.81
CA LEU A 561 31.77 -29.20 0.82
C LEU A 561 32.37 -28.94 2.21
N GLY A 562 31.98 -29.73 3.21
CA GLY A 562 32.45 -29.70 4.58
C GLY A 562 31.89 -28.52 5.37
N THR A 563 32.57 -28.23 6.47
CA THR A 563 32.35 -27.04 7.30
C THR A 563 33.49 -26.03 7.11
N PRO A 564 33.33 -24.77 7.56
CA PRO A 564 34.39 -23.77 7.48
C PRO A 564 35.73 -24.20 8.10
N ASN A 565 35.66 -24.88 9.24
CA ASN A 565 36.79 -25.55 9.90
C ASN A 565 36.25 -26.57 10.93
N SER A 566 37.13 -27.30 11.60
CA SER A 566 36.77 -28.38 12.53
C SER A 566 35.99 -27.94 13.78
N ALA A 567 36.02 -26.64 14.13
CA ALA A 567 35.26 -26.08 15.25
C ALA A 567 33.91 -25.50 14.84
N GLU A 568 33.63 -25.40 13.55
CA GLU A 568 32.42 -24.78 13.00
C GLU A 568 31.43 -25.83 12.47
N ARG A 569 30.15 -25.51 12.64
CA ARG A 569 29.03 -26.12 11.91
C ARG A 569 28.25 -25.04 11.20
N ILE A 570 27.52 -25.39 10.14
CA ILE A 570 26.67 -24.43 9.46
C ILE A 570 25.31 -24.39 10.15
N ALA A 571 24.91 -23.21 10.61
CA ALA A 571 23.67 -23.00 11.33
C ALA A 571 22.55 -22.42 10.45
N ALA A 572 22.90 -21.65 9.42
CA ALA A 572 21.94 -21.09 8.47
C ALA A 572 22.59 -20.85 7.10
N GLY A 573 21.78 -20.95 6.05
CA GLY A 573 22.17 -20.53 4.70
C GLY A 573 21.84 -19.06 4.48
N ILE A 574 22.68 -18.35 3.71
CA ILE A 574 22.39 -16.98 3.26
C ILE A 574 21.99 -16.98 1.80
N GLY A 575 22.81 -17.57 0.93
CA GLY A 575 22.51 -17.60 -0.51
C GLY A 575 23.60 -18.28 -1.33
N VAL A 576 23.31 -18.43 -2.62
CA VAL A 576 24.21 -18.95 -3.65
C VAL A 576 24.08 -18.02 -4.85
N GLU A 577 25.21 -17.54 -5.37
CA GLU A 577 25.23 -16.60 -6.50
C GLU A 577 26.25 -17.03 -7.56
N ALA A 578 25.92 -16.80 -8.82
CA ALA A 578 26.86 -17.00 -9.91
C ALA A 578 27.91 -15.89 -9.91
N VAL A 579 29.20 -16.26 -10.00
CA VAL A 579 30.27 -15.26 -10.08
C VAL A 579 30.35 -14.71 -11.50
N PRO A 580 30.15 -13.39 -11.72
CA PRO A 580 30.22 -12.80 -13.06
C PRO A 580 31.56 -13.09 -13.75
N GLY A 581 31.52 -13.49 -15.03
CA GLY A 581 32.71 -13.78 -15.82
C GLY A 581 33.51 -15.02 -15.40
N SER A 582 32.95 -15.87 -14.52
CA SER A 582 33.61 -17.07 -13.99
C SER A 582 32.74 -18.33 -14.19
N SER A 583 33.32 -19.51 -14.01
CA SER A 583 32.59 -20.79 -13.93
C SER A 583 32.20 -21.18 -12.50
N ALA A 584 32.48 -20.30 -11.52
CA ALA A 584 32.28 -20.55 -10.10
C ALA A 584 30.94 -20.02 -9.58
N LEU A 585 30.51 -20.61 -8.46
CA LEU A 585 29.45 -20.07 -7.61
C LEU A 585 30.07 -19.59 -6.30
N ASP A 586 29.59 -18.47 -5.77
CA ASP A 586 29.88 -18.06 -4.40
C ASP A 586 28.71 -18.50 -3.50
N ILE A 587 29.03 -19.22 -2.44
CA ILE A 587 28.07 -19.74 -1.46
C ILE A 587 28.32 -19.02 -0.13
N ALA A 588 27.28 -18.44 0.47
CA ALA A 588 27.37 -17.73 1.74
C ALA A 588 26.52 -18.40 2.82
N VAL A 589 27.09 -18.55 4.03
CA VAL A 589 26.47 -19.23 5.18
C VAL A 589 26.83 -18.57 6.50
N VAL A 590 26.10 -18.90 7.56
CA VAL A 590 26.40 -18.53 8.94
C VAL A 590 26.93 -19.74 9.72
N GLY A 591 28.11 -19.59 10.35
CA GLY A 591 28.74 -20.60 11.18
C GLY A 591 28.23 -20.63 12.62
N SER A 592 28.48 -21.73 13.34
CA SER A 592 28.20 -21.93 14.76
C SER A 592 29.35 -22.72 15.40
N PRO A 593 29.82 -22.30 16.59
CA PRO A 593 29.21 -21.33 17.50
C PRO A 593 29.56 -19.87 17.18
N SER A 594 30.42 -19.61 16.20
CA SER A 594 30.94 -18.26 15.99
C SER A 594 29.91 -17.29 15.44
N GLY A 595 28.80 -17.70 14.84
CA GLY A 595 27.82 -16.77 14.24
C GLY A 595 28.41 -15.87 13.15
N GLN A 596 29.61 -16.20 12.65
CA GLN A 596 30.29 -15.46 11.59
C GLN A 596 29.72 -15.83 10.23
N VAL A 597 29.81 -14.90 9.30
CA VAL A 597 29.52 -15.18 7.90
C VAL A 597 30.76 -15.76 7.23
N TRP A 598 30.55 -16.84 6.49
CA TRP A 598 31.57 -17.52 5.70
C TRP A 598 31.13 -17.56 4.25
N THR A 599 32.09 -17.36 3.33
CA THR A 599 31.86 -17.64 1.91
C THR A 599 32.75 -18.76 1.41
N ARG A 600 32.27 -19.47 0.41
CA ARG A 600 33.02 -20.46 -0.36
C ARG A 600 32.81 -20.21 -1.84
N ARG A 601 33.91 -19.99 -2.55
CA ARG A 601 33.94 -20.03 -4.01
C ARG A 601 34.06 -21.47 -4.47
N TRP A 602 33.06 -21.97 -5.18
CA TRP A 602 32.95 -23.37 -5.55
C TRP A 602 32.90 -23.55 -7.06
N THR A 603 33.71 -24.48 -7.54
CA THR A 603 33.62 -25.08 -8.88
C THR A 603 33.58 -26.60 -8.74
N PRO A 604 32.94 -27.34 -9.66
CA PRO A 604 33.00 -28.79 -9.66
C PRO A 604 34.45 -29.30 -9.71
N GLY A 605 34.87 -30.06 -8.69
CA GLY A 605 36.24 -30.57 -8.57
C GLY A 605 37.30 -29.53 -8.18
N GLY A 606 36.90 -28.30 -7.87
CA GLY A 606 37.81 -27.25 -7.39
C GLY A 606 38.37 -27.52 -6.00
N ALA A 607 39.46 -26.83 -5.66
CA ALA A 607 40.11 -26.93 -4.35
C ALA A 607 39.16 -26.48 -3.23
N PRO A 608 39.22 -27.12 -2.04
CA PRO A 608 38.45 -26.67 -0.88
C PRO A 608 39.00 -25.34 -0.34
N GLY A 609 38.10 -24.49 0.15
CA GLY A 609 38.48 -23.24 0.78
C GLY A 609 37.27 -22.49 1.33
N TRP A 610 37.45 -21.84 2.47
CA TRP A 610 36.46 -21.00 3.12
C TRP A 610 37.08 -19.66 3.48
N THR A 611 36.33 -18.59 3.29
CA THR A 611 36.74 -17.22 3.64
C THR A 611 35.84 -16.70 4.75
N ALA A 612 36.44 -16.31 5.87
CA ALA A 612 35.73 -15.69 6.99
C ALA A 612 35.52 -14.20 6.72
N HIS A 613 34.30 -13.71 6.97
CA HIS A 613 33.96 -12.28 6.88
C HIS A 613 33.64 -11.65 8.24
N GLY A 614 33.79 -12.43 9.33
CA GLY A 614 33.45 -11.97 10.67
C GLY A 614 31.94 -11.75 10.86
N ARG A 615 31.59 -10.79 11.71
CA ARG A 615 30.21 -10.41 12.03
C ARG A 615 29.94 -8.94 11.70
N PRO A 616 28.71 -8.59 11.28
CA PRO A 616 28.32 -7.19 11.09
C PRO A 616 28.33 -6.42 12.41
N GLY A 617 29.21 -5.41 12.54
CA GLY A 617 29.28 -4.54 13.73
C GLY A 617 29.40 -5.29 15.07
N ASP A 618 30.02 -6.47 15.07
CA ASP A 618 30.04 -7.46 16.16
C ASP A 618 28.66 -8.03 16.61
N ALA A 619 27.56 -7.61 15.98
CA ALA A 619 26.24 -8.17 16.18
C ALA A 619 26.13 -9.58 15.57
N ARG A 620 25.31 -10.44 16.20
CA ARG A 620 24.98 -11.74 15.60
C ARG A 620 24.11 -11.51 14.35
N VAL A 621 24.18 -12.44 13.40
CA VAL A 621 23.22 -12.51 12.30
C VAL A 621 21.88 -13.00 12.85
N ARG A 622 20.82 -12.23 12.61
CA ARG A 622 19.44 -12.55 12.98
C ARG A 622 18.74 -13.31 11.86
N ASP A 623 18.87 -12.82 10.62
CA ASP A 623 18.20 -13.39 9.45
C ASP A 623 19.02 -13.17 8.18
N ALA A 624 18.79 -14.01 7.16
CA ALA A 624 19.40 -13.88 5.85
C ALA A 624 18.56 -12.98 4.94
N VAL A 625 19.20 -12.07 4.20
CA VAL A 625 18.56 -11.36 3.09
C VAL A 625 18.90 -12.07 1.77
N GLY A 626 20.17 -12.41 1.57
CA GLY A 626 20.58 -13.21 0.41
C GLY A 626 21.92 -12.81 -0.16
N THR A 627 22.21 -13.33 -1.35
CA THR A 627 23.38 -12.99 -2.17
C THR A 627 22.95 -12.28 -3.44
N MET A 628 23.80 -11.40 -3.96
CA MET A 628 23.56 -10.67 -5.21
C MET A 628 24.89 -10.38 -5.94
N PRO A 629 24.92 -10.32 -7.28
CA PRO A 629 26.16 -10.04 -8.01
C PRO A 629 26.74 -8.66 -7.68
N ASP A 630 28.07 -8.55 -7.55
CA ASP A 630 28.76 -7.28 -7.29
C ASP A 630 29.93 -6.97 -8.25
N GLY A 631 30.02 -7.72 -9.35
CA GLY A 631 31.03 -7.56 -10.41
C GLY A 631 32.35 -8.30 -10.19
N THR A 632 32.73 -8.61 -8.94
CA THR A 632 33.97 -9.37 -8.61
C THR A 632 33.71 -10.68 -7.86
N GLY A 633 32.49 -10.82 -7.35
CA GLY A 633 31.95 -11.98 -6.66
C GLY A 633 30.47 -11.74 -6.43
N CYS A 634 30.06 -11.86 -5.17
CA CYS A 634 28.72 -11.50 -4.73
C CYS A 634 28.75 -10.65 -3.46
N SER A 635 27.83 -9.70 -3.37
CA SER A 635 27.46 -9.07 -2.12
C SER A 635 26.60 -10.03 -1.30
N VAL A 636 26.88 -10.10 -0.01
CA VAL A 636 26.19 -10.92 0.98
C VAL A 636 25.44 -9.97 1.92
N ALA A 637 24.12 -10.06 1.93
CA ALA A 637 23.26 -9.22 2.76
C ALA A 637 22.59 -10.03 3.88
N VAL A 638 22.58 -9.47 5.08
CA VAL A 638 21.97 -10.06 6.27
C VAL A 638 21.25 -9.01 7.11
N VAL A 639 20.35 -9.45 7.98
CA VAL A 639 19.79 -8.64 9.06
C VAL A 639 20.55 -8.95 10.35
N GLY A 640 21.13 -7.93 10.98
CA GLY A 640 21.77 -8.07 12.30
C GLY A 640 20.77 -8.14 13.45
N TYR A 641 21.22 -8.51 14.65
CA TYR A 641 20.37 -8.45 15.86
C TYR A 641 19.99 -7.01 16.27
N ASP A 642 20.73 -6.02 15.79
CA ASP A 642 20.36 -4.61 15.80
C ASP A 642 19.19 -4.27 14.85
N GLN A 643 18.71 -5.28 14.11
CA GLN A 643 17.63 -5.20 13.12
C GLN A 643 17.94 -4.26 11.96
N GLN A 644 19.21 -4.22 11.57
CA GLN A 644 19.68 -3.40 10.44
C GLN A 644 20.19 -4.28 9.31
N VAL A 645 20.18 -3.74 8.09
CA VAL A 645 20.75 -4.42 6.92
C VAL A 645 22.24 -4.20 6.89
N TRP A 646 22.99 -5.30 6.80
CA TRP A 646 24.43 -5.28 6.68
C TRP A 646 24.87 -6.03 5.44
N VAL A 647 25.83 -5.45 4.72
CA VAL A 647 26.35 -5.99 3.47
C VAL A 647 27.86 -6.09 3.50
N THR A 648 28.39 -7.20 2.99
CA THR A 648 29.82 -7.40 2.72
C THR A 648 30.02 -8.04 1.35
N SER A 649 31.23 -8.01 0.80
CA SER A 649 31.54 -8.66 -0.50
C SER A 649 32.27 -9.98 -0.29
N SER A 650 31.92 -10.99 -1.08
CA SER A 650 32.61 -12.28 -1.09
C SER A 650 34.08 -12.18 -1.53
N ALA A 651 34.43 -11.12 -2.29
CA ALA A 651 35.80 -10.80 -2.67
C ALA A 651 36.65 -10.26 -1.50
N GLY A 652 36.01 -10.01 -0.34
CA GLY A 652 36.61 -9.44 0.85
C GLY A 652 36.23 -7.97 1.04
N GLY A 653 36.57 -7.44 2.21
CA GLY A 653 36.18 -6.09 2.63
C GLY A 653 35.48 -6.11 3.99
N GLY A 654 35.31 -4.94 4.59
CA GLY A 654 34.57 -4.79 5.84
C GLY A 654 33.05 -4.86 5.63
N TRP A 655 32.31 -4.92 6.74
CA TRP A 655 30.86 -4.77 6.73
C TRP A 655 30.46 -3.32 6.50
N THR A 656 29.52 -3.10 5.59
CA THR A 656 28.86 -1.82 5.39
C THR A 656 27.43 -1.91 5.89
N ARG A 657 27.04 -0.95 6.72
CA ARG A 657 25.68 -0.82 7.24
C ARG A 657 24.82 -0.07 6.22
N TRP A 658 23.67 -0.62 5.90
CA TRP A 658 22.66 0.00 5.04
C TRP A 658 21.49 0.43 5.92
N ASP A 659 21.68 1.52 6.67
CA ASP A 659 20.72 1.99 7.66
C ASP A 659 19.47 2.64 7.03
N PRO A 660 18.28 2.44 7.62
CA PRO A 660 17.08 3.18 7.28
C PRO A 660 17.24 4.67 7.57
N PRO A 661 16.43 5.53 6.93
CA PRO A 661 16.57 6.99 7.04
C PRO A 661 16.31 7.53 8.44
N SER A 662 15.54 6.82 9.27
CA SER A 662 15.12 7.27 10.60
C SER A 662 15.70 6.38 11.71
N ASP A 663 16.20 7.03 12.77
CA ASP A 663 16.75 6.36 13.95
C ASP A 663 15.64 5.57 14.66
N GLY A 664 15.74 4.24 14.65
CA GLY A 664 14.78 3.34 15.31
C GLY A 664 13.90 2.52 14.36
N ASP A 665 14.02 2.73 13.05
CA ASP A 665 13.50 1.79 12.07
C ASP A 665 14.22 0.45 12.17
N THR A 666 13.44 -0.63 12.19
CA THR A 666 13.95 -1.99 12.33
C THR A 666 13.49 -2.84 11.16
N VAL A 667 14.41 -3.62 10.60
CA VAL A 667 14.12 -4.60 9.56
C VAL A 667 13.75 -5.94 10.17
N THR A 668 12.64 -6.52 9.74
CA THR A 668 12.16 -7.82 10.22
C THR A 668 12.53 -8.98 9.30
N GLY A 669 12.91 -8.69 8.05
CA GLY A 669 13.33 -9.68 7.05
C GLY A 669 13.43 -9.06 5.66
N GLY A 670 13.88 -9.83 4.67
CA GLY A 670 14.00 -9.34 3.30
C GLY A 670 14.50 -10.38 2.32
N LYS A 671 14.69 -9.96 1.06
CA LYS A 671 15.34 -10.75 0.01
C LYS A 671 16.31 -9.89 -0.79
N ALA A 672 17.46 -10.47 -1.13
CA ALA A 672 18.40 -9.87 -2.06
C ALA A 672 17.84 -9.95 -3.49
N ALA A 673 18.13 -8.93 -4.29
CA ALA A 673 17.75 -8.85 -5.68
C ALA A 673 18.80 -8.08 -6.49
N PHE A 674 18.90 -8.41 -7.77
CA PHE A 674 19.65 -7.61 -8.73
C PHE A 674 18.64 -6.89 -9.64
N LEU A 675 18.53 -5.58 -9.48
CA LEU A 675 17.48 -4.76 -10.09
C LEU A 675 18.07 -3.70 -11.01
N LEU A 676 17.23 -3.17 -11.91
CA LEU A 676 17.61 -2.20 -12.94
C LEU A 676 18.79 -2.68 -13.79
N GLU A 677 18.93 -4.01 -13.90
CA GLU A 677 20.01 -4.73 -14.57
C GLU A 677 21.44 -4.35 -14.12
N ALA A 678 21.58 -3.66 -12.99
CA ALA A 678 22.86 -3.05 -12.61
C ALA A 678 23.07 -2.87 -11.09
N LEU A 679 22.00 -2.95 -10.28
CA LEU A 679 22.05 -2.58 -8.88
C LEU A 679 21.85 -3.79 -7.96
N PRO A 680 22.82 -4.07 -7.06
CA PRO A 680 22.59 -4.99 -5.95
C PRO A 680 21.68 -4.32 -4.91
N CYS A 681 20.48 -4.87 -4.72
CA CYS A 681 19.46 -4.32 -3.84
C CYS A 681 19.07 -5.32 -2.74
N ALA A 682 18.70 -4.79 -1.58
CA ALA A 682 17.97 -5.52 -0.56
C ALA A 682 16.52 -5.03 -0.54
N VAL A 683 15.56 -5.92 -0.80
CA VAL A 683 14.13 -5.62 -0.66
C VAL A 683 13.68 -6.11 0.71
N VAL A 684 13.32 -5.20 1.60
CA VAL A 684 13.18 -5.46 3.03
C VAL A 684 11.84 -5.03 3.59
N LEU A 685 11.42 -5.70 4.67
CA LEU A 685 10.26 -5.32 5.47
C LEU A 685 10.72 -4.52 6.70
N GLY A 686 10.26 -3.28 6.79
CA GLY A 686 10.46 -2.42 7.95
C GLY A 686 9.51 -2.75 9.10
N LYS A 687 9.69 -2.06 10.24
CA LYS A 687 8.93 -2.24 11.49
C LYS A 687 7.43 -2.04 11.30
N GLY A 688 7.06 -1.04 10.49
CA GLY A 688 5.68 -0.77 10.09
C GLY A 688 5.09 -1.80 9.13
N ARG A 689 5.81 -2.91 8.86
CA ARG A 689 5.40 -3.97 7.92
C ARG A 689 5.15 -3.44 6.52
N ARG A 690 5.99 -2.48 6.13
CA ARG A 690 6.06 -1.85 4.81
C ARG A 690 7.30 -2.31 4.06
N LEU A 691 7.19 -2.32 2.75
CA LEU A 691 8.25 -2.76 1.86
C LEU A 691 9.14 -1.60 1.46
N TYR A 692 10.45 -1.82 1.46
CA TYR A 692 11.46 -0.85 1.03
C TYR A 692 12.43 -1.53 0.08
N VAL A 693 12.92 -0.76 -0.90
CA VAL A 693 14.09 -1.14 -1.70
C VAL A 693 15.29 -0.35 -1.21
N VAL A 694 16.33 -1.07 -0.81
CA VAL A 694 17.57 -0.50 -0.27
C VAL A 694 18.68 -0.73 -1.28
N THR A 695 19.29 0.36 -1.74
CA THR A 695 20.30 0.36 -2.79
C THR A 695 21.49 1.27 -2.42
N PRO A 696 22.73 0.90 -2.74
CA PRO A 696 23.85 1.84 -2.70
C PRO A 696 23.55 3.07 -3.57
N ARG A 697 23.88 4.29 -3.09
CA ARG A 697 23.94 5.46 -3.97
C ARG A 697 25.22 5.35 -4.80
N ARG A 698 25.10 5.58 -6.10
CA ARG A 698 26.25 5.67 -7.01
C ARG A 698 26.89 7.06 -6.95
#